data_AF-A0A4P6MLV9-F1
#
_entry.id   AF-A0A4P6MLV9-F1
#
_cell.length_a   1.000
_cell.length_b   1.000
_cell.length_c   1.000
_cell.angle_alpha   90.00
_cell.angle_beta   90.00
_cell.angle_gamma   90.00
#
_symmetry.space_group_name_H-M   'P 1'
#
loop_
_entity.id
_entity.type
_entity.pdbx_description
1 polymer ?
#
loop_
_entity_poly.entity_id
_entity_poly.type
_entity_poly.pdbx_seq_one_letter_code
_entity_poly.pdbx_strand_id
1 'polypeptide(L)'
;MKKIKKYLILSLSGVLTTLPLVAAACNNEQQKQEQKQKQESADKTQIQKDLSDVSLDNLLALNFDEVFSVKFGVGANQNMADIDALSLRDNSNALVHLKFKNNLDKSFNFNLLAVNTEPNANTTGLARFSIQISKKDNTETKVKSYDLSGFKTTPFGADSTGTIPFDSRVNSVTNTYIDSNQLERYNLDNEEYLKELKQQYFNATENEVRSSLNYTKEGARKFNDLAQQAKIPTYEDGVYKGFTLPVITPEGNLGGLSIHSGSVPTKYSKTDFLGDRDIFKSIGLARLLPNEKYRDIAYQTVSASFSYAEDYASEIAELKEKIKKMTEWRDSNQTVRLAEYIQALVDIEKQNIEILEFDLQAELQHPTTADRDKEGIKNRYQKQKDEINAKIENEIKKLTFDQVIKGWQDEIENYKKEIATGRKSRSSSGTMWILDYEKTDNQTYPTKWYFGTNSHVARIFQRQGFNGFALTILKSNPEVGLNTKLKITGLDPHFDTFFFNGDKVKNAVTRIYDATDYLTTSPSEYLDEKGKVEYAGVEEMIDFAVVEVDFAKLVTNENDKFGLSNNNNDLTEEFKKDLGTQTLAQKLARAMTNNYADLDESKKVKFLANSYLKDYNKIDFDLVIKKDQKPKQTDQLFALGYPKGTEDFFLDKYTDDDQYRVRSAYESLWINSDYQFYYNATGQEGSQQSTPQEKLDRGNYLSYQIGYRSFIDKPGLNDGFIVSPIRGNSIYTTLDDQYESKKYFNSGLQYMLRHFVPIGGSSGSSVRNQDNRLVGVHSTIIKDARTDFVAAFRSEGWDYKGAYGQYNLEQYDLIYGGGKNQKTSYRQALEKKYKDQSGFKTQLFPNGVSKDDVPEEFKFKTQELLNSKTSE
;
A
#
# COMPACT_ATOMS: atom_id res chain seq x y z
N MET A 1 -30.87 -11.58 -0.47
CA MET A 1 -30.70 -11.58 1.01
C MET A 1 -31.03 -10.17 1.50
N LYS A 2 -31.96 -10.05 2.46
CA LYS A 2 -32.47 -8.76 2.95
C LYS A 2 -31.36 -7.96 3.66
N LYS A 3 -31.35 -6.64 3.49
CA LYS A 3 -30.41 -5.67 4.08
C LYS A 3 -30.30 -5.87 5.60
N ILE A 4 -29.12 -6.19 6.11
CA ILE A 4 -28.82 -6.24 7.55
C ILE A 4 -27.99 -5.00 7.90
N LYS A 5 -28.55 -4.14 8.78
CA LYS A 5 -27.82 -3.04 9.40
C LYS A 5 -26.83 -3.64 10.40
N LYS A 6 -25.53 -3.52 10.13
CA LYS A 6 -24.48 -3.90 11.08
C LYS A 6 -24.45 -2.88 12.22
N TYR A 7 -24.98 -3.24 13.38
CA TYR A 7 -24.69 -2.54 14.62
C TYR A 7 -23.35 -3.04 15.16
N LEU A 8 -22.49 -2.11 15.57
CA LEU A 8 -21.16 -2.35 16.08
C LEU A 8 -21.27 -2.90 17.52
N ILE A 9 -21.22 -4.22 17.67
CA ILE A 9 -20.97 -4.87 18.97
C ILE A 9 -19.87 -5.90 18.77
N LEU A 10 -18.67 -5.58 19.28
CA LEU A 10 -17.55 -6.51 19.35
C LEU A 10 -17.89 -7.69 20.24
N SER A 11 -17.56 -8.87 19.73
CA SER A 11 -17.79 -10.20 20.29
C SER A 11 -17.22 -10.39 21.71
N LEU A 12 -18.09 -10.74 22.66
CA LEU A 12 -17.71 -11.51 23.84
C LEU A 12 -17.42 -12.95 23.40
N SER A 13 -16.23 -13.22 22.90
CA SER A 13 -15.76 -14.58 22.58
C SER A 13 -14.56 -14.93 23.44
N GLY A 14 -14.85 -15.40 24.66
CA GLY A 14 -13.91 -16.16 25.46
C GLY A 14 -13.99 -17.64 25.09
N VAL A 15 -12.83 -18.21 24.75
CA VAL A 15 -12.51 -19.65 24.72
C VAL A 15 -13.29 -20.50 23.71
N LEU A 16 -12.70 -20.71 22.53
CA LEU A 16 -12.89 -21.95 21.78
C LEU A 16 -11.52 -22.50 21.34
N THR A 17 -11.25 -23.69 21.85
CA THR A 17 -10.05 -24.50 21.67
C THR A 17 -9.84 -24.87 20.21
N THR A 18 -8.65 -24.60 19.71
CA THR A 18 -8.15 -25.09 18.41
C THR A 18 -7.99 -26.61 18.44
N LEU A 19 -8.61 -27.32 17.50
CA LEU A 19 -8.20 -28.67 17.11
C LEU A 19 -7.45 -28.60 15.78
N PRO A 20 -6.28 -29.25 15.66
CA PRO A 20 -5.45 -29.21 14.46
C PRO A 20 -5.97 -30.20 13.42
N LEU A 21 -6.23 -29.73 12.20
CA LEU A 21 -6.39 -30.60 11.04
C LEU A 21 -5.00 -30.92 10.48
N VAL A 22 -4.59 -32.17 10.71
CA VAL A 22 -3.39 -32.79 10.14
C VAL A 22 -3.60 -33.02 8.65
N ALA A 23 -2.66 -32.53 7.84
CA ALA A 23 -2.51 -32.94 6.46
C ALA A 23 -1.93 -34.36 6.40
N ALA A 24 -2.55 -35.25 5.60
CA ALA A 24 -1.92 -36.49 5.18
C ALA A 24 -1.97 -36.57 3.65
N ALA A 25 -0.80 -36.82 3.07
CA ALA A 25 -0.56 -37.03 1.65
C ALA A 25 -0.38 -38.52 1.33
N CYS A 26 -0.69 -38.88 0.08
CA CYS A 26 -0.38 -40.11 -0.68
C CYS A 26 -1.09 -41.41 -0.20
N ASN A 27 -1.57 -42.31 -1.07
CA ASN A 27 -0.94 -42.79 -2.31
C ASN A 27 -1.94 -43.46 -3.28
N ASN A 28 -1.44 -43.68 -4.51
CA ASN A 28 -1.97 -44.36 -5.71
C ASN A 28 -2.84 -45.62 -5.51
N GLU A 29 -3.82 -45.83 -6.39
CA GLU A 29 -3.71 -46.79 -7.52
C GLU A 29 -4.96 -46.83 -8.44
N GLN A 30 -4.66 -46.85 -9.74
CA GLN A 30 -5.35 -47.44 -10.90
C GLN A 30 -6.83 -47.84 -10.83
N GLN A 31 -7.61 -47.39 -11.81
CA GLN A 31 -8.24 -48.32 -12.76
C GLN A 31 -8.65 -47.65 -14.09
N LYS A 32 -8.19 -48.27 -15.18
CA LYS A 32 -8.59 -48.03 -16.58
C LYS A 32 -10.09 -48.24 -16.75
N GLN A 33 -10.76 -47.35 -17.49
CA GLN A 33 -11.82 -47.76 -18.39
C GLN A 33 -11.72 -47.03 -19.73
N GLU A 34 -11.75 -47.86 -20.77
CA GLU A 34 -11.64 -47.55 -22.17
C GLU A 34 -12.90 -46.82 -22.66
N GLN A 35 -12.73 -45.71 -23.38
CA GLN A 35 -13.65 -45.36 -24.46
C GLN A 35 -12.86 -45.07 -25.73
N LYS A 36 -12.91 -46.06 -26.62
CA LYS A 36 -12.54 -45.95 -28.03
C LYS A 36 -13.40 -44.87 -28.69
N GLN A 37 -12.81 -43.74 -29.00
CA GLN A 37 -13.18 -43.00 -30.19
C GLN A 37 -12.00 -43.03 -31.16
N LYS A 38 -12.25 -43.68 -32.30
CA LYS A 38 -11.42 -43.67 -33.49
C LYS A 38 -11.11 -42.22 -33.85
N GLN A 39 -9.86 -41.81 -33.67
CA GLN A 39 -9.30 -40.70 -34.42
C GLN A 39 -8.15 -41.30 -35.22
N GLU A 40 -8.36 -41.34 -36.53
CA GLU A 40 -7.41 -41.80 -37.53
C GLU A 40 -6.06 -41.13 -37.28
N SER A 41 -5.08 -41.95 -36.91
CA SER A 41 -3.67 -41.60 -36.99
C SER A 41 -3.30 -41.45 -38.46
N ALA A 42 -3.51 -40.24 -38.99
CA ALA A 42 -2.73 -39.78 -40.13
C ALA A 42 -1.32 -39.49 -39.61
N ASP A 43 -0.50 -40.54 -39.59
CA ASP A 43 0.95 -40.44 -39.55
C ASP A 43 1.39 -39.62 -40.79
N LYS A 44 1.41 -38.30 -40.65
CA LYS A 44 2.15 -37.43 -41.56
C LYS A 44 3.58 -37.42 -41.08
N THR A 45 4.34 -38.39 -41.57
CA THR A 45 5.77 -38.24 -41.79
C THR A 45 5.96 -36.89 -42.49
N GLN A 46 6.41 -35.86 -41.76
CA GLN A 46 6.87 -34.63 -42.40
C GLN A 46 8.09 -35.02 -43.21
N ILE A 47 7.91 -35.17 -44.53
CA ILE A 47 9.02 -35.22 -45.47
C ILE A 47 9.80 -33.91 -45.23
N GLN A 48 10.96 -34.01 -44.60
CA GLN A 48 11.86 -32.88 -44.40
C GLN A 48 12.33 -32.47 -45.80
N LYS A 49 11.71 -31.42 -46.35
CA LYS A 49 12.01 -30.93 -47.68
C LYS A 49 13.43 -30.35 -47.64
N ASP A 50 14.42 -31.02 -48.21
CA ASP A 50 15.77 -30.49 -48.30
C ASP A 50 15.77 -29.30 -49.27
N LEU A 51 16.13 -28.12 -48.75
CA LEU A 51 16.15 -26.87 -49.52
C LEU A 51 17.58 -26.33 -49.70
N SER A 52 18.60 -27.15 -49.45
CA SER A 52 20.00 -26.73 -49.55
C SER A 52 20.41 -26.20 -50.95
N ASP A 53 19.76 -26.64 -52.02
CA ASP A 53 20.08 -26.23 -53.41
C ASP A 53 19.10 -25.18 -54.00
N VAL A 54 18.24 -24.56 -53.17
CA VAL A 54 17.30 -23.54 -53.65
C VAL A 54 18.03 -22.24 -54.05
N SER A 55 17.56 -21.55 -55.09
CA SER A 55 18.08 -20.21 -55.41
C SER A 55 17.65 -19.18 -54.36
N LEU A 56 18.42 -18.10 -54.19
CA LEU A 56 18.07 -17.04 -53.23
C LEU A 56 16.68 -16.44 -53.54
N ASP A 57 16.32 -16.24 -54.80
CA ASP A 57 15.00 -15.72 -55.19
C ASP A 57 13.85 -16.66 -54.82
N ASN A 58 14.04 -17.97 -55.01
CA ASN A 58 13.03 -18.96 -54.64
C ASN A 58 12.93 -19.11 -53.10
N LEU A 59 14.03 -18.94 -52.37
CA LEU A 59 14.02 -18.89 -50.90
C LEU A 59 13.19 -17.71 -50.37
N LEU A 60 13.31 -16.54 -51.01
CA LEU A 60 12.59 -15.33 -50.63
C LEU A 60 11.07 -15.37 -50.89
N ALA A 61 10.61 -16.35 -51.68
CA ALA A 61 9.20 -16.59 -51.93
C ALA A 61 8.54 -17.49 -50.87
N LEU A 62 9.33 -18.17 -50.03
CA LEU A 62 8.82 -19.05 -48.98
C LEU A 62 8.31 -18.25 -47.77
N ASN A 63 7.39 -18.87 -47.02
CA ASN A 63 6.83 -18.29 -45.81
C ASN A 63 7.81 -18.45 -44.63
N PHE A 64 7.64 -17.63 -43.59
CA PHE A 64 8.55 -17.61 -42.45
C PHE A 64 8.78 -19.00 -41.82
N ASP A 65 7.71 -19.75 -41.56
CA ASP A 65 7.79 -21.08 -40.91
C ASP A 65 8.45 -22.16 -41.78
N GLU A 66 8.54 -21.95 -43.09
CA GLU A 66 9.23 -22.84 -44.02
C GLU A 66 10.74 -22.58 -44.04
N VAL A 67 11.16 -21.34 -43.73
CA VAL A 67 12.56 -20.90 -43.74
C VAL A 67 13.20 -20.98 -42.36
N PHE A 68 12.48 -20.55 -41.33
CA PHE A 68 13.00 -20.40 -39.97
C PHE A 68 12.24 -21.24 -38.95
N SER A 69 12.96 -21.67 -37.92
CA SER A 69 12.42 -21.98 -36.60
C SER A 69 12.73 -20.80 -35.69
N VAL A 70 11.74 -20.37 -34.92
CA VAL A 70 11.88 -19.28 -33.97
C VAL A 70 11.66 -19.80 -32.56
N LYS A 71 12.47 -19.32 -31.63
CA LYS A 71 12.21 -19.39 -30.20
C LYS A 71 12.18 -17.98 -29.64
N PHE A 72 11.30 -17.75 -28.69
CA PHE A 72 11.16 -16.47 -28.03
C PHE A 72 11.58 -16.53 -26.56
N GLY A 73 12.17 -15.44 -26.05
CA GLY A 73 12.54 -15.30 -24.64
C GLY A 73 14.00 -15.62 -24.33
N VAL A 74 14.46 -15.22 -23.14
CA VAL A 74 15.83 -15.43 -22.66
C VAL A 74 15.92 -16.77 -21.94
N GLY A 75 16.48 -17.78 -22.60
CA GLY A 75 16.63 -19.13 -22.07
C GLY A 75 15.48 -20.08 -22.43
N ALA A 76 14.39 -20.07 -21.64
CA ALA A 76 13.22 -20.91 -21.90
C ALA A 76 12.34 -20.33 -23.03
N ASN A 77 11.83 -21.19 -23.91
CA ASN A 77 11.00 -20.77 -25.04
C ASN A 77 9.61 -20.31 -24.55
N GLN A 78 9.32 -19.02 -24.68
CA GLN A 78 8.03 -18.40 -24.39
C GLN A 78 7.07 -18.52 -25.59
N ASN A 79 5.76 -18.52 -25.31
CA ASN A 79 4.76 -18.48 -26.37
C ASN A 79 4.66 -17.05 -26.94
N MET A 80 4.40 -16.90 -28.24
CA MET A 80 4.14 -15.60 -28.85
C MET A 80 2.98 -14.87 -28.17
N ALA A 81 1.95 -15.62 -27.73
CA ALA A 81 0.81 -15.08 -27.00
C ALA A 81 1.17 -14.43 -25.65
N ASP A 82 2.38 -14.67 -25.14
CA ASP A 82 2.85 -14.12 -23.86
C ASP A 82 3.70 -12.85 -24.03
N ILE A 83 4.05 -12.47 -25.27
CA ILE A 83 4.97 -11.35 -25.58
C ILE A 83 4.23 -10.32 -26.43
N ASP A 84 4.19 -9.07 -25.98
CA ASP A 84 3.62 -7.98 -26.78
C ASP A 84 4.59 -7.49 -27.86
N ALA A 85 4.03 -7.06 -28.99
CA ALA A 85 4.80 -6.76 -30.20
C ALA A 85 5.77 -5.57 -30.01
N LEU A 86 5.41 -4.57 -29.21
CA LEU A 86 6.28 -3.43 -28.91
C LEU A 86 7.46 -3.85 -28.02
N SER A 87 7.23 -4.62 -26.97
CA SER A 87 8.31 -5.18 -26.15
C SER A 87 9.26 -6.07 -26.99
N LEU A 88 8.71 -6.82 -27.94
CA LEU A 88 9.51 -7.61 -28.89
C LEU A 88 10.37 -6.75 -29.80
N ARG A 89 9.84 -5.64 -30.34
CA ARG A 89 10.61 -4.66 -31.12
C ARG A 89 11.79 -4.14 -30.31
N ASP A 90 11.50 -3.62 -29.13
CA ASP A 90 12.47 -2.91 -28.28
C ASP A 90 13.58 -3.83 -27.74
N ASN A 91 13.30 -5.14 -27.62
CA ASN A 91 14.22 -6.12 -27.06
C ASN A 91 14.52 -7.28 -28.02
N SER A 92 14.38 -7.07 -29.32
CA SER A 92 14.48 -8.13 -30.34
C SER A 92 15.79 -8.92 -30.29
N ASN A 93 16.92 -8.25 -30.01
CA ASN A 93 18.23 -8.89 -29.88
C ASN A 93 18.30 -9.91 -28.73
N ALA A 94 17.54 -9.70 -27.66
CA ALA A 94 17.51 -10.59 -26.50
C ALA A 94 16.38 -11.64 -26.60
N LEU A 95 15.26 -11.27 -27.23
CA LEU A 95 14.04 -12.08 -27.22
C LEU A 95 13.87 -12.98 -28.44
N VAL A 96 14.56 -12.74 -29.56
CA VAL A 96 14.35 -13.49 -30.80
C VAL A 96 15.53 -14.40 -31.09
N HIS A 97 15.27 -15.71 -31.15
CA HIS A 97 16.26 -16.71 -31.52
C HIS A 97 15.81 -17.46 -32.78
N LEU A 98 16.37 -17.08 -33.93
CA LEU A 98 16.10 -17.71 -35.22
C LEU A 98 17.13 -18.81 -35.52
N LYS A 99 16.67 -19.87 -36.19
CA LYS A 99 17.52 -20.86 -36.86
C LYS A 99 16.91 -21.24 -38.19
N PHE A 100 17.73 -21.45 -39.20
CA PHE A 100 17.28 -22.03 -40.46
C PHE A 100 16.67 -23.43 -40.24
N LYS A 101 15.62 -23.75 -41.01
CA LYS A 101 15.09 -25.11 -41.19
C LYS A 101 15.64 -25.72 -42.47
N ASN A 102 15.34 -27.01 -42.71
CA ASN A 102 15.47 -27.63 -44.03
C ASN A 102 16.88 -27.58 -44.64
N ASN A 103 17.92 -27.66 -43.82
CA ASN A 103 19.35 -27.60 -44.21
C ASN A 103 19.77 -26.31 -44.93
N LEU A 104 18.99 -25.23 -44.83
CA LEU A 104 19.30 -23.94 -45.46
C LEU A 104 20.58 -23.30 -44.90
N ASP A 105 20.97 -23.64 -43.68
CA ASP A 105 22.22 -23.23 -43.02
C ASP A 105 23.48 -23.77 -43.73
N LYS A 106 23.35 -24.76 -44.62
CA LYS A 106 24.48 -25.24 -45.43
C LYS A 106 24.85 -24.24 -46.53
N SER A 107 23.89 -23.54 -47.09
CA SER A 107 24.05 -22.72 -48.31
C SER A 107 23.89 -21.22 -48.07
N PHE A 108 23.23 -20.83 -46.98
CA PHE A 108 22.91 -19.44 -46.67
C PHE A 108 23.35 -19.05 -45.25
N ASN A 109 23.59 -17.75 -45.08
CA ASN A 109 23.67 -17.07 -43.79
C ASN A 109 22.48 -16.11 -43.66
N PHE A 110 22.12 -15.76 -42.43
CA PHE A 110 21.14 -14.70 -42.18
C PHE A 110 21.58 -13.77 -41.06
N ASN A 111 21.03 -12.56 -41.07
CA ASN A 111 21.14 -11.60 -40.00
C ASN A 111 19.78 -10.94 -39.77
N LEU A 112 19.29 -10.95 -38.52
CA LEU A 112 18.08 -10.21 -38.15
C LEU A 112 18.45 -8.73 -38.04
N LEU A 113 17.98 -7.90 -38.97
CA LEU A 113 18.31 -6.48 -38.99
C LEU A 113 17.47 -5.68 -38.00
N ALA A 114 16.16 -5.96 -37.97
CA ALA A 114 15.21 -5.29 -37.09
C ALA A 114 13.93 -6.11 -36.97
N VAL A 115 13.27 -5.99 -35.83
CA VAL A 115 11.83 -6.22 -35.70
C VAL A 115 11.18 -4.85 -35.72
N ASN A 116 10.23 -4.62 -36.62
CA ASN A 116 9.49 -3.36 -36.74
C ASN A 116 8.03 -3.60 -36.35
N THR A 117 7.36 -2.57 -35.87
CA THR A 117 5.93 -2.64 -35.52
C THR A 117 5.22 -1.37 -35.95
N GLU A 118 3.93 -1.49 -36.24
CA GLU A 118 3.04 -0.35 -36.34
C GLU A 118 2.69 0.18 -34.93
N PRO A 119 2.28 1.45 -34.78
CA PRO A 119 1.91 2.03 -33.48
C PRO A 119 0.75 1.29 -32.78
N ASN A 120 -0.13 0.65 -33.54
CA ASN A 120 -1.23 -0.17 -33.03
C ASN A 120 -0.84 -1.65 -32.83
N ALA A 121 0.45 -2.00 -32.87
CA ALA A 121 0.88 -3.40 -32.86
C ALA A 121 0.45 -4.18 -31.61
N ASN A 122 0.28 -3.50 -30.47
CA ASN A 122 -0.23 -4.14 -29.26
C ASN A 122 -1.76 -4.28 -29.24
N THR A 123 -2.51 -3.67 -30.17
CA THR A 123 -3.93 -4.04 -30.40
C THR A 123 -4.08 -5.10 -31.47
N THR A 124 -3.18 -5.15 -32.45
CA THR A 124 -3.25 -6.10 -33.58
C THR A 124 -2.46 -7.39 -33.38
N GLY A 125 -1.47 -7.40 -32.49
CA GLY A 125 -0.59 -8.55 -32.25
C GLY A 125 0.34 -8.85 -33.42
N LEU A 126 0.80 -7.82 -34.16
CA LEU A 126 1.58 -7.94 -35.40
C LEU A 126 3.00 -7.36 -35.25
N ALA A 127 4.01 -8.10 -35.72
CA ALA A 127 5.38 -7.61 -35.83
C ALA A 127 6.03 -8.02 -37.16
N ARG A 128 6.86 -7.13 -37.71
CA ARG A 128 7.54 -7.29 -39.00
C ARG A 128 9.02 -7.56 -38.82
N PHE A 129 9.47 -8.75 -39.17
CA PHE A 129 10.86 -9.19 -39.06
C PHE A 129 11.60 -8.87 -40.35
N SER A 130 12.57 -7.97 -40.30
CA SER A 130 13.43 -7.63 -41.43
C SER A 130 14.72 -8.43 -41.34
N ILE A 131 14.86 -9.43 -42.20
CA ILE A 131 15.96 -10.38 -42.17
C ILE A 131 16.78 -10.23 -43.46
N GLN A 132 18.09 -10.05 -43.30
CA GLN A 132 19.05 -10.14 -44.38
C GLN A 132 19.45 -11.61 -44.57
N ILE A 133 19.40 -12.10 -45.80
CA ILE A 133 19.83 -13.46 -46.17
C ILE A 133 20.91 -13.33 -47.24
N SER A 134 22.05 -14.00 -47.03
CA SER A 134 23.16 -14.04 -47.98
C SER A 134 23.54 -15.47 -48.31
N LYS A 135 24.10 -15.70 -49.50
CA LYS A 135 24.80 -16.96 -49.79
C LYS A 135 26.04 -17.08 -48.91
N LYS A 136 26.47 -18.29 -48.58
CA LYS A 136 27.67 -18.51 -47.74
C LYS A 136 28.96 -17.95 -48.32
N ASP A 137 29.06 -17.88 -49.64
CA ASP A 137 30.17 -17.25 -50.35
C ASP A 137 30.08 -15.71 -50.40
N ASN A 138 29.04 -15.13 -49.80
CA ASN A 138 28.71 -13.70 -49.78
C ASN A 138 28.60 -13.05 -51.17
N THR A 139 28.40 -13.84 -52.23
CA THR A 139 28.26 -13.32 -53.61
C THR A 139 26.94 -12.59 -53.85
N GLU A 140 25.92 -12.90 -53.06
CA GLU A 140 24.57 -12.35 -53.20
C GLU A 140 23.93 -12.18 -51.83
N THR A 141 23.30 -11.02 -51.60
CA THR A 141 22.62 -10.68 -50.34
C THR A 141 21.32 -9.93 -50.62
N LYS A 142 20.23 -10.32 -49.95
CA LYS A 142 18.91 -9.68 -50.08
C LYS A 142 18.24 -9.54 -48.71
N VAL A 143 17.36 -8.55 -48.58
CA VAL A 143 16.57 -8.32 -47.36
C VAL A 143 15.13 -8.69 -47.63
N LYS A 144 14.51 -9.41 -46.68
CA LYS A 144 13.10 -9.79 -46.73
C LYS A 144 12.42 -9.45 -45.42
N SER A 145 11.20 -8.94 -45.53
CA SER A 145 10.32 -8.70 -44.40
C SER A 145 9.28 -9.82 -44.28
N TYR A 146 9.11 -10.34 -43.07
CA TYR A 146 8.08 -11.32 -42.72
C TYR A 146 7.16 -10.73 -41.64
N ASP A 147 5.85 -10.75 -41.89
CA ASP A 147 4.86 -10.31 -40.92
C ASP A 147 4.39 -11.52 -40.10
N LEU A 148 4.61 -11.47 -38.79
CA LEU A 148 4.21 -12.49 -37.84
C LEU A 148 3.05 -11.96 -36.99
N SER A 149 2.03 -12.80 -36.80
CA SER A 149 0.83 -12.52 -36.03
C SER A 149 0.67 -13.48 -34.86
N GLY A 150 -0.12 -13.10 -33.85
CA GLY A 150 -0.35 -13.91 -32.65
C GLY A 150 0.52 -13.50 -31.46
N PHE A 151 1.17 -12.34 -31.55
CA PHE A 151 1.74 -11.67 -30.39
C PHE A 151 0.63 -11.17 -29.47
N LYS A 152 0.96 -11.01 -28.20
CA LYS A 152 0.03 -10.58 -27.15
C LYS A 152 -0.65 -9.26 -27.51
N THR A 153 -1.97 -9.21 -27.35
CA THR A 153 -2.79 -8.01 -27.59
C THR A 153 -3.34 -7.42 -26.29
N THR A 154 -3.49 -6.11 -26.22
CA THR A 154 -4.09 -5.37 -25.10
C THR A 154 -5.22 -4.45 -25.57
N PRO A 155 -6.33 -4.28 -24.81
CA PRO A 155 -7.51 -3.52 -25.24
C PRO A 155 -7.26 -2.05 -25.63
N PHE A 156 -6.18 -1.43 -25.14
CA PHE A 156 -5.79 -0.04 -25.43
C PHE A 156 -4.46 0.08 -26.18
N GLY A 157 -3.86 -1.04 -26.60
CA GLY A 157 -2.53 -1.03 -27.23
C GLY A 157 -1.41 -0.58 -26.32
N ALA A 158 -1.63 -0.57 -25.00
CA ALA A 158 -0.63 -0.17 -24.03
C ALA A 158 0.58 -1.13 -24.07
N ASP A 159 1.77 -0.57 -23.84
CA ASP A 159 3.01 -1.31 -23.70
C ASP A 159 3.21 -1.89 -22.30
N SER A 160 4.28 -2.65 -22.10
CA SER A 160 4.64 -3.25 -20.80
C SER A 160 4.97 -2.21 -19.71
N THR A 161 5.11 -0.93 -20.05
CA THR A 161 5.29 0.16 -19.08
C THR A 161 3.95 0.78 -18.66
N GLY A 162 2.85 0.37 -19.28
CA GLY A 162 1.51 0.87 -19.03
C GLY A 162 1.21 2.17 -19.78
N THR A 163 2.00 2.48 -20.82
CA THR A 163 1.83 3.68 -21.66
C THR A 163 1.14 3.32 -22.97
N ILE A 164 0.28 4.20 -23.48
CA ILE A 164 -0.42 4.03 -24.75
C ILE A 164 0.32 4.80 -25.87
N PRO A 165 0.99 4.11 -26.81
CA PRO A 165 1.57 4.75 -27.99
C PRO A 165 0.48 5.12 -29.00
N PHE A 166 0.47 6.37 -29.46
CA PHE A 166 -0.56 6.90 -30.34
C PHE A 166 -0.03 7.40 -31.69
N ASP A 167 -0.58 6.91 -32.81
CA ASP A 167 -0.42 7.49 -34.16
C ASP A 167 -1.80 7.80 -34.76
N SER A 168 -2.02 9.08 -35.08
CA SER A 168 -3.28 9.57 -35.66
C SER A 168 -3.59 9.00 -37.05
N ARG A 169 -2.65 8.30 -37.71
CA ARG A 169 -2.82 7.72 -39.05
C ARG A 169 -3.28 6.26 -39.06
N VAL A 170 -3.19 5.53 -37.94
CA VAL A 170 -3.29 4.05 -37.93
C VAL A 170 -4.24 3.51 -36.83
N ASN A 171 -4.54 4.29 -35.78
CA ASN A 171 -5.39 3.83 -34.68
C ASN A 171 -6.90 4.01 -34.96
N SER A 172 -7.67 2.92 -34.84
CA SER A 172 -9.15 2.93 -34.89
C SER A 172 -9.80 2.63 -33.52
N VAL A 173 -9.04 2.61 -32.42
CA VAL A 173 -9.55 2.42 -31.05
C VAL A 173 -9.70 3.80 -30.39
N THR A 174 -10.96 4.15 -30.09
CA THR A 174 -11.52 5.36 -29.43
C THR A 174 -10.57 6.55 -29.21
N ASN A 175 -10.56 7.47 -30.18
CA ASN A 175 -9.86 8.77 -30.12
C ASN A 175 -10.18 9.60 -28.85
N THR A 176 -11.36 9.43 -28.22
CA THR A 176 -11.82 10.30 -27.13
C THR A 176 -10.95 10.23 -25.86
N TYR A 177 -10.66 9.05 -25.30
CA TYR A 177 -9.91 8.96 -24.02
C TYR A 177 -8.44 9.40 -24.16
N ILE A 178 -7.85 9.11 -25.32
CA ILE A 178 -6.45 9.42 -25.63
C ILE A 178 -6.26 10.93 -25.72
N ASP A 179 -7.17 11.64 -26.42
CA ASP A 179 -7.13 13.09 -26.57
C ASP A 179 -7.69 13.87 -25.37
N SER A 180 -8.28 13.16 -24.39
CA SER A 180 -8.88 13.76 -23.20
C SER A 180 -7.84 14.34 -22.24
N ASN A 181 -8.16 15.49 -21.64
CA ASN A 181 -7.47 16.01 -20.45
C ASN A 181 -7.87 15.23 -19.18
N GLN A 182 -7.26 15.55 -18.03
CA GLN A 182 -7.51 14.79 -16.79
C GLN A 182 -8.97 14.85 -16.29
N LEU A 183 -9.67 15.98 -16.50
CA LEU A 183 -11.08 16.11 -16.15
C LEU A 183 -11.97 15.26 -17.06
N GLU A 184 -11.68 15.26 -18.36
CA GLU A 184 -12.41 14.44 -19.34
C GLU A 184 -12.20 12.94 -19.08
N ARG A 185 -10.96 12.52 -18.77
CA ARG A 185 -10.66 11.14 -18.37
C ARG A 185 -11.36 10.75 -17.08
N TYR A 186 -11.40 11.64 -16.08
CA TYR A 186 -12.17 11.40 -14.86
C TYR A 186 -13.63 11.11 -15.18
N ASN A 187 -14.28 11.91 -16.04
CA ASN A 187 -15.69 11.70 -16.35
C ASN A 187 -15.94 10.33 -16.99
N LEU A 188 -15.09 9.93 -17.94
CA LEU A 188 -15.17 8.63 -18.61
C LEU A 188 -14.97 7.47 -17.62
N ASP A 189 -13.90 7.51 -16.84
CA ASP A 189 -13.56 6.45 -15.88
C ASP A 189 -14.59 6.37 -14.73
N ASN A 190 -15.10 7.52 -14.29
CA ASN A 190 -16.03 7.63 -13.17
C ASN A 190 -17.45 7.15 -13.54
N GLU A 191 -17.90 7.37 -14.78
CA GLU A 191 -19.18 6.83 -15.25
C GLU A 191 -19.19 5.30 -15.15
N GLU A 192 -18.14 4.64 -15.65
CA GLU A 192 -18.00 3.19 -15.59
C GLU A 192 -17.89 2.71 -14.13
N TYR A 193 -17.03 3.37 -13.34
CA TYR A 193 -16.83 3.04 -11.93
C TYR A 193 -18.14 3.13 -11.12
N LEU A 194 -18.93 4.19 -11.30
CA LEU A 194 -20.20 4.36 -10.60
C LEU A 194 -21.26 3.36 -11.03
N LYS A 195 -21.27 2.94 -12.30
CA LYS A 195 -22.16 1.87 -12.76
C LYS A 195 -21.87 0.57 -12.00
N GLU A 196 -20.60 0.21 -11.84
CA GLU A 196 -20.19 -0.97 -11.06
C GLU A 196 -20.50 -0.84 -9.57
N LEU A 197 -20.31 0.35 -8.98
CA LEU A 197 -20.68 0.60 -7.58
C LEU A 197 -22.19 0.50 -7.35
N LYS A 198 -23.01 1.11 -8.21
CA LYS A 198 -24.48 1.03 -8.13
C LYS A 198 -24.97 -0.40 -8.15
N GLN A 199 -24.38 -1.26 -8.98
CA GLN A 199 -24.70 -2.69 -9.01
C GLN A 199 -24.35 -3.40 -7.69
N GLN A 200 -23.21 -3.06 -7.07
CA GLN A 200 -22.82 -3.60 -5.75
C GLN A 200 -23.77 -3.15 -4.64
N TYR A 201 -24.38 -1.97 -4.79
CA TYR A 201 -25.48 -1.49 -3.95
C TYR A 201 -26.86 -2.04 -4.36
N PHE A 202 -26.93 -3.06 -5.22
CA PHE A 202 -28.19 -3.63 -5.75
C PHE A 202 -29.09 -2.58 -6.42
N ASN A 203 -28.49 -1.58 -7.06
CA ASN A 203 -29.14 -0.41 -7.65
C ASN A 203 -30.01 0.38 -6.66
N ALA A 204 -29.60 0.39 -5.39
CA ALA A 204 -30.23 1.22 -4.38
C ALA A 204 -30.12 2.72 -4.74
N THR A 205 -31.19 3.46 -4.43
CA THR A 205 -31.26 4.92 -4.56
C THR A 205 -30.34 5.61 -3.55
N GLU A 206 -30.04 6.89 -3.77
CA GLU A 206 -29.13 7.67 -2.92
C GLU A 206 -29.57 7.68 -1.44
N ASN A 207 -30.88 7.84 -1.20
CA ASN A 207 -31.46 7.80 0.16
C ASN A 207 -31.40 6.40 0.80
N GLU A 208 -31.37 5.34 0.01
CA GLU A 208 -31.19 3.98 0.52
C GLU A 208 -29.73 3.65 0.83
N VAL A 209 -28.79 4.26 0.10
CA VAL A 209 -27.35 4.12 0.34
C VAL A 209 -26.93 4.97 1.54
N ARG A 210 -27.42 6.22 1.62
CA ARG A 210 -27.09 7.17 2.70
C ARG A 210 -28.31 7.96 3.16
N SER A 211 -29.15 7.34 3.99
CA SER A 211 -30.34 7.98 4.54
C SER A 211 -30.05 9.19 5.43
N SER A 212 -28.83 9.34 5.97
CA SER A 212 -28.45 10.49 6.81
C SER A 212 -28.38 11.81 6.05
N LEU A 213 -28.27 11.77 4.72
CA LEU A 213 -28.08 12.96 3.89
C LEU A 213 -29.39 13.66 3.51
N ASN A 214 -30.54 12.99 3.67
CA ASN A 214 -31.83 13.48 3.18
C ASN A 214 -31.77 13.96 1.72
N TYR A 215 -31.24 13.12 0.83
CA TYR A 215 -30.97 13.47 -0.56
C TYR A 215 -32.21 14.03 -1.27
N THR A 216 -32.04 15.19 -1.92
CA THR A 216 -32.99 15.79 -2.86
C THR A 216 -32.27 16.20 -4.14
N LYS A 217 -32.96 16.09 -5.28
CA LYS A 217 -32.38 16.49 -6.58
C LYS A 217 -32.03 17.98 -6.64
N GLU A 218 -32.81 18.84 -5.99
CA GLU A 218 -32.54 20.28 -5.97
C GLU A 218 -31.29 20.60 -5.13
N GLY A 219 -31.18 20.02 -3.93
CA GLY A 219 -30.01 20.18 -3.08
C GLY A 219 -28.73 19.67 -3.76
N ALA A 220 -28.80 18.48 -4.38
CA ALA A 220 -27.68 17.92 -5.13
C ALA A 220 -27.24 18.81 -6.29
N ARG A 221 -28.17 19.44 -7.02
CA ARG A 221 -27.82 20.42 -8.08
C ARG A 221 -27.04 21.61 -7.54
N LYS A 222 -27.49 22.22 -6.45
CA LYS A 222 -26.78 23.35 -5.81
C LYS A 222 -25.37 22.96 -5.38
N PHE A 223 -25.21 21.77 -4.81
CA PHE A 223 -23.88 21.23 -4.51
C PHE A 223 -23.06 21.04 -5.79
N ASN A 224 -23.63 20.43 -6.83
CA ASN A 224 -22.93 20.11 -8.08
C ASN A 224 -22.44 21.38 -8.82
N ASP A 225 -23.17 22.49 -8.73
CA ASP A 225 -22.75 23.79 -9.28
C ASP A 225 -21.49 24.32 -8.58
N LEU A 226 -21.39 24.15 -7.26
CA LEU A 226 -20.18 24.49 -6.48
C LEU A 226 -19.09 23.46 -6.71
N ALA A 227 -19.45 22.18 -6.83
CA ALA A 227 -18.53 21.07 -7.05
C ALA A 227 -17.75 21.24 -8.35
N GLN A 228 -18.43 21.67 -9.42
CA GLN A 228 -17.81 21.99 -10.70
C GLN A 228 -16.78 23.11 -10.57
N GLN A 229 -17.11 24.20 -9.86
CA GLN A 229 -16.20 25.32 -9.62
C GLN A 229 -15.01 24.91 -8.74
N ALA A 230 -15.26 24.05 -7.76
CA ALA A 230 -14.25 23.52 -6.84
C ALA A 230 -13.41 22.38 -7.43
N LYS A 231 -13.81 21.84 -8.60
CA LYS A 231 -13.22 20.66 -9.25
C LYS A 231 -13.21 19.43 -8.33
N ILE A 232 -14.35 19.14 -7.74
CA ILE A 232 -14.60 17.98 -6.88
C ILE A 232 -15.75 17.12 -7.46
N PRO A 233 -15.91 15.86 -7.02
CA PRO A 233 -16.97 14.98 -7.50
C PRO A 233 -18.37 15.53 -7.24
N THR A 234 -19.35 15.02 -7.99
CA THR A 234 -20.76 15.34 -7.76
C THR A 234 -21.24 14.80 -6.40
N TYR A 235 -22.37 15.31 -5.92
CA TYR A 235 -23.00 14.84 -4.70
C TYR A 235 -23.31 13.34 -4.80
N GLU A 236 -23.87 12.91 -5.92
CA GLU A 236 -24.17 11.50 -6.20
C GLU A 236 -22.91 10.63 -6.20
N ASP A 237 -21.82 11.09 -6.81
CA ASP A 237 -20.54 10.38 -6.77
C ASP A 237 -20.09 10.15 -5.32
N GLY A 238 -20.13 11.21 -4.51
CA GLY A 238 -19.76 11.14 -3.09
C GLY A 238 -20.67 10.23 -2.27
N VAL A 239 -21.96 10.12 -2.61
CA VAL A 239 -22.90 9.20 -1.95
C VAL A 239 -22.44 7.76 -2.14
N TYR A 240 -22.18 7.36 -3.39
CA TYR A 240 -21.82 5.97 -3.72
C TYR A 240 -20.37 5.63 -3.36
N LYS A 241 -19.46 6.62 -3.35
CA LYS A 241 -18.08 6.44 -2.86
C LYS A 241 -17.96 6.53 -1.32
N GLY A 242 -19.03 6.95 -0.65
CA GLY A 242 -19.11 7.14 0.80
C GLY A 242 -18.21 8.26 1.34
N PHE A 243 -18.06 9.34 0.59
CA PHE A 243 -17.32 10.52 1.03
C PHE A 243 -18.06 11.27 2.13
N THR A 244 -17.37 12.05 2.95
CA THR A 244 -18.00 13.06 3.79
C THR A 244 -18.71 14.07 2.89
N LEU A 245 -20.01 14.29 3.15
CA LEU A 245 -20.88 15.15 2.34
C LEU A 245 -21.73 16.03 3.25
N PRO A 246 -22.10 17.25 2.81
CA PRO A 246 -23.02 18.07 3.57
C PRO A 246 -24.44 17.47 3.58
N VAL A 247 -25.12 17.58 4.70
CA VAL A 247 -26.59 17.41 4.76
C VAL A 247 -27.20 18.66 4.14
N ILE A 248 -28.08 18.50 3.15
CA ILE A 248 -28.72 19.62 2.47
C ILE A 248 -30.20 19.64 2.87
N THR A 249 -30.66 20.75 3.47
CA THR A 249 -32.07 20.89 3.85
C THR A 249 -32.96 20.99 2.61
N PRO A 250 -34.28 20.73 2.71
CA PRO A 250 -35.20 20.91 1.59
C PRO A 250 -35.17 22.34 1.00
N GLU A 251 -34.86 23.35 1.80
CA GLU A 251 -34.71 24.75 1.39
C GLU A 251 -33.37 25.02 0.67
N GLY A 252 -32.46 24.03 0.65
CA GLY A 252 -31.14 24.10 0.03
C GLY A 252 -30.04 24.64 0.93
N ASN A 253 -30.25 24.75 2.23
CA ASN A 253 -29.23 25.19 3.17
C ASN A 253 -28.32 24.03 3.59
N LEU A 254 -27.06 24.33 3.93
CA LEU A 254 -26.11 23.33 4.42
C LEU A 254 -26.30 23.11 5.94
N GLY A 255 -26.60 21.88 6.34
CA GLY A 255 -26.84 21.46 7.71
C GLY A 255 -25.62 20.85 8.43
N GLY A 256 -24.41 21.05 7.87
CA GLY A 256 -23.16 20.44 8.35
C GLY A 256 -22.79 19.16 7.61
N LEU A 257 -21.58 18.65 7.88
CA LEU A 257 -20.99 17.49 7.21
C LEU A 257 -21.38 16.18 7.90
N SER A 258 -21.80 15.20 7.09
CA SER A 258 -22.15 13.86 7.52
C SER A 258 -21.05 12.88 7.13
N ILE A 259 -20.43 12.24 8.12
CA ILE A 259 -19.39 11.22 7.94
C ILE A 259 -20.04 9.87 7.65
N HIS A 260 -19.47 9.12 6.70
CA HIS A 260 -19.83 7.73 6.47
C HIS A 260 -18.93 6.81 7.31
N SER A 261 -19.53 6.08 8.25
CA SER A 261 -18.82 5.12 9.12
C SER A 261 -18.90 3.67 8.63
N GLY A 262 -19.58 3.42 7.51
CA GLY A 262 -19.74 2.08 6.93
C GLY A 262 -18.61 1.69 5.97
N SER A 263 -18.49 0.39 5.71
CA SER A 263 -17.66 -0.10 4.60
C SER A 263 -18.34 0.24 3.27
N VAL A 264 -17.56 0.83 2.37
CA VAL A 264 -17.99 1.16 1.01
C VAL A 264 -17.49 0.09 0.04
N PRO A 265 -18.31 -0.33 -0.93
CA PRO A 265 -17.80 -1.12 -2.03
C PRO A 265 -16.72 -0.32 -2.78
N THR A 266 -15.66 -1.00 -3.19
CA THR A 266 -14.53 -0.36 -3.87
C THR A 266 -13.98 -1.28 -4.95
N LYS A 267 -13.34 -0.69 -5.95
CA LYS A 267 -12.72 -1.39 -7.09
C LYS A 267 -11.41 -0.72 -7.45
N TYR A 268 -10.51 -1.48 -8.04
CA TYR A 268 -9.26 -0.94 -8.58
C TYR A 268 -9.52 -0.12 -9.86
N SER A 269 -8.63 0.83 -10.16
CA SER A 269 -8.68 1.56 -11.44
C SER A 269 -8.07 0.71 -12.55
N LYS A 270 -8.80 0.51 -13.65
CA LYS A 270 -8.30 -0.22 -14.83
C LYS A 270 -7.09 0.47 -15.45
N THR A 271 -7.04 1.80 -15.35
CA THR A 271 -5.94 2.64 -15.85
C THR A 271 -4.60 2.33 -15.15
N ASP A 272 -4.62 1.94 -13.89
CA ASP A 272 -3.40 1.56 -13.15
C ASP A 272 -2.78 0.24 -13.64
N PHE A 273 -3.52 -0.59 -14.39
CA PHE A 273 -3.09 -1.91 -14.84
C PHE A 273 -3.08 -2.05 -16.38
N LEU A 274 -3.03 -0.92 -17.09
CA LEU A 274 -2.74 -0.92 -18.53
C LEU A 274 -1.44 -1.69 -18.84
N GLY A 275 -1.39 -2.30 -20.02
CA GLY A 275 -0.27 -3.15 -20.46
C GLY A 275 -0.41 -4.63 -20.05
N ASP A 276 -1.62 -5.07 -19.70
CA ASP A 276 -1.92 -6.42 -19.20
C ASP A 276 -1.09 -6.82 -17.96
N ARG A 277 -0.95 -5.87 -17.04
CA ARG A 277 -0.29 -6.09 -15.76
C ARG A 277 -1.16 -6.97 -14.87
N ASP A 278 -0.55 -7.95 -14.23
CA ASP A 278 -1.23 -8.80 -13.26
C ASP A 278 -1.60 -7.98 -12.02
N ILE A 279 -2.91 -7.78 -11.81
CA ILE A 279 -3.45 -7.00 -10.69
C ILE A 279 -3.08 -7.58 -9.32
N PHE A 280 -2.81 -8.89 -9.23
CA PHE A 280 -2.47 -9.57 -7.97
C PHE A 280 -0.98 -9.46 -7.65
N LYS A 281 -0.13 -9.29 -8.66
CA LYS A 281 1.33 -9.14 -8.50
C LYS A 281 1.79 -7.69 -8.50
N SER A 282 0.96 -6.77 -8.98
CA SER A 282 1.24 -5.33 -9.06
C SER A 282 1.02 -4.60 -7.73
N ILE A 283 1.55 -5.16 -6.64
CA ILE A 283 1.49 -4.58 -5.28
C ILE A 283 2.88 -4.16 -4.75
N GLY A 284 3.91 -4.27 -5.59
CA GLY A 284 5.29 -3.92 -5.32
C GLY A 284 6.26 -5.03 -5.73
N LEU A 285 7.55 -4.76 -5.58
CA LEU A 285 8.65 -5.69 -5.85
C LEU A 285 9.37 -6.02 -4.55
N ALA A 286 9.42 -7.30 -4.19
CA ALA A 286 10.07 -7.76 -2.98
C ALA A 286 11.54 -8.13 -3.22
N ARG A 287 12.39 -7.82 -2.24
CA ARG A 287 13.77 -8.32 -2.06
C ARG A 287 14.74 -8.06 -3.22
N LEU A 288 14.39 -7.17 -4.14
CA LEU A 288 15.23 -6.79 -5.28
C LEU A 288 15.36 -5.27 -5.34
N LEU A 289 16.59 -4.79 -5.48
CA LEU A 289 16.92 -3.36 -5.63
C LEU A 289 17.43 -3.13 -7.06
N PRO A 290 16.60 -2.63 -7.99
CA PRO A 290 16.95 -2.59 -9.40
C PRO A 290 17.93 -1.47 -9.77
N ASN A 291 18.02 -0.42 -8.95
CA ASN A 291 18.82 0.78 -9.21
C ASN A 291 19.41 1.37 -7.92
N GLU A 292 20.36 2.30 -8.08
CA GLU A 292 21.03 2.98 -6.97
C GLU A 292 20.07 3.75 -6.07
N LYS A 293 19.00 4.33 -6.63
CA LYS A 293 18.05 5.15 -5.87
C LYS A 293 17.32 4.33 -4.80
N TYR A 294 16.80 3.16 -5.15
CA TYR A 294 16.16 2.27 -4.19
C TYR A 294 17.14 1.75 -3.15
N ARG A 295 18.39 1.49 -3.55
CA ARG A 295 19.44 1.05 -2.62
C ARG A 295 19.83 2.14 -1.61
N ASP A 296 20.02 3.38 -2.07
CA ASP A 296 20.29 4.53 -1.20
C ASP A 296 19.14 4.73 -0.20
N ILE A 297 17.88 4.60 -0.65
CA ILE A 297 16.71 4.67 0.24
C ILE A 297 16.71 3.50 1.23
N ALA A 298 17.06 2.29 0.80
CA ALA A 298 17.13 1.11 1.66
C ALA A 298 18.12 1.30 2.81
N TYR A 299 19.29 1.91 2.54
CA TYR A 299 20.28 2.23 3.59
C TYR A 299 19.81 3.26 4.61
N GLN A 300 18.78 4.04 4.27
CA GLN A 300 18.21 5.09 5.11
C GLN A 300 16.88 4.68 5.75
N THR A 301 16.44 3.43 5.52
CA THR A 301 15.15 2.90 5.96
C THR A 301 15.38 1.66 6.83
N VAL A 302 14.64 1.60 7.95
CA VAL A 302 14.82 0.64 9.02
C VAL A 302 13.51 -0.13 9.23
N SER A 303 13.60 -1.45 9.35
CA SER A 303 12.50 -2.26 9.88
C SER A 303 12.52 -2.16 11.40
N ALA A 304 11.42 -1.75 12.00
CA ALA A 304 11.29 -1.62 13.44
C ALA A 304 10.30 -2.65 13.96
N SER A 305 10.70 -3.38 15.00
CA SER A 305 9.85 -4.30 15.75
C SER A 305 9.87 -3.92 17.21
N PHE A 306 8.74 -4.11 17.88
CA PHE A 306 8.52 -3.68 19.25
C PHE A 306 7.97 -4.83 20.06
N SER A 307 8.40 -4.94 21.30
CA SER A 307 7.82 -5.85 22.28
C SER A 307 7.26 -5.05 23.45
N TYR A 308 6.09 -5.47 23.92
CA TYR A 308 5.48 -4.92 25.11
C TYR A 308 4.66 -5.97 25.85
N ALA A 309 4.52 -5.80 27.16
CA ALA A 309 3.52 -6.50 27.95
C ALA A 309 2.14 -5.94 27.62
N GLU A 310 1.15 -6.81 27.42
CA GLU A 310 -0.23 -6.40 27.17
C GLU A 310 -0.78 -5.64 28.38
N ASP A 311 -1.23 -4.42 28.15
CA ASP A 311 -1.75 -3.52 29.19
C ASP A 311 -3.27 -3.33 29.09
N TYR A 312 -3.92 -3.87 28.05
CA TYR A 312 -5.37 -3.76 27.79
C TYR A 312 -5.93 -2.35 27.92
N ALA A 313 -5.08 -1.32 27.76
CA ALA A 313 -5.44 0.04 28.11
C ALA A 313 -6.58 0.55 27.21
N SER A 314 -6.53 0.19 25.92
CA SER A 314 -7.57 0.55 24.95
C SER A 314 -8.89 -0.17 25.22
N GLU A 315 -8.85 -1.47 25.50
CA GLU A 315 -10.03 -2.30 25.80
C GLU A 315 -10.72 -1.81 27.09
N ILE A 316 -9.94 -1.55 28.15
CA ILE A 316 -10.46 -1.02 29.40
C ILE A 316 -11.06 0.38 29.19
N ALA A 317 -10.41 1.26 28.41
CA ALA A 317 -10.93 2.58 28.12
C ALA A 317 -12.25 2.52 27.33
N GLU A 318 -12.35 1.61 26.35
CA GLU A 318 -13.58 1.39 25.58
C GLU A 318 -14.73 0.90 26.48
N LEU A 319 -14.47 -0.08 27.34
CA LEU A 319 -15.47 -0.59 28.27
C LEU A 319 -15.92 0.49 29.27
N LYS A 320 -15.00 1.32 29.78
CA LYS A 320 -15.35 2.46 30.64
C LYS A 320 -16.29 3.44 29.95
N GLU A 321 -16.03 3.77 28.69
CA GLU A 321 -16.89 4.67 27.91
C GLU A 321 -18.27 4.04 27.64
N LYS A 322 -18.30 2.73 27.33
CA LYS A 322 -19.56 1.98 27.19
C LYS A 322 -20.37 1.97 28.49
N ILE A 323 -19.71 1.73 29.63
CA ILE A 323 -20.34 1.77 30.96
C ILE A 323 -20.92 3.17 31.21
N LYS A 324 -20.16 4.23 30.93
CA LYS A 324 -20.62 5.61 31.09
C LYS A 324 -21.89 5.87 30.27
N LYS A 325 -21.88 5.58 28.97
CA LYS A 325 -23.06 5.76 28.09
C LYS A 325 -24.26 4.92 28.53
N MET A 326 -24.03 3.66 28.89
CA MET A 326 -25.11 2.78 29.36
C MET A 326 -25.68 3.24 30.70
N THR A 327 -24.85 3.82 31.57
CA THR A 327 -25.28 4.47 32.82
C THR A 327 -26.13 5.70 32.54
N GLU A 328 -25.70 6.57 31.63
CA GLU A 328 -26.49 7.75 31.20
C GLU A 328 -27.86 7.34 30.64
N TRP A 329 -27.91 6.28 29.82
CA TRP A 329 -29.16 5.73 29.28
C TRP A 329 -30.05 5.14 30.37
N ARG A 330 -29.49 4.42 31.34
CA ARG A 330 -30.22 3.88 32.48
C ARG A 330 -30.83 5.01 33.30
N ASP A 331 -30.02 6.00 33.67
CA ASP A 331 -30.43 7.11 34.55
C ASP A 331 -31.45 8.02 33.85
N SER A 332 -31.40 8.09 32.52
CA SER A 332 -32.39 8.78 31.68
C SER A 332 -33.57 7.90 31.24
N ASN A 333 -33.68 6.67 31.77
CA ASN A 333 -34.72 5.69 31.44
C ASN A 333 -34.90 5.40 29.93
N GLN A 334 -33.82 5.40 29.15
CA GLN A 334 -33.83 5.15 27.70
C GLN A 334 -33.92 3.65 27.35
N THR A 335 -35.00 2.98 27.76
CA THR A 335 -35.20 1.52 27.57
C THR A 335 -35.13 1.07 26.11
N VAL A 336 -35.47 1.95 25.16
CA VAL A 336 -35.32 1.69 23.72
C VAL A 336 -33.86 1.41 23.34
N ARG A 337 -32.88 2.11 23.93
CA ARG A 337 -31.45 1.90 23.64
C ARG A 337 -30.95 0.55 24.13
N LEU A 338 -31.44 0.11 25.29
CA LEU A 338 -31.15 -1.24 25.78
C LEU A 338 -31.77 -2.31 24.86
N ALA A 339 -33.00 -2.10 24.40
CA ALA A 339 -33.64 -3.02 23.46
C ALA A 339 -32.89 -3.10 22.12
N GLU A 340 -32.40 -1.98 21.59
CA GLU A 340 -31.55 -1.94 20.39
C GLU A 340 -30.25 -2.74 20.61
N TYR A 341 -29.59 -2.56 21.75
CA TYR A 341 -28.38 -3.31 22.12
C TYR A 341 -28.64 -4.82 22.22
N ILE A 342 -29.72 -5.22 22.92
CA ILE A 342 -30.12 -6.63 23.04
C ILE A 342 -30.41 -7.22 21.68
N GLN A 343 -31.14 -6.50 20.81
CA GLN A 343 -31.47 -6.99 19.48
C GLN A 343 -30.19 -7.23 18.65
N ALA A 344 -29.21 -6.33 18.73
CA ALA A 344 -27.94 -6.51 18.04
C ALA A 344 -27.17 -7.74 18.55
N LEU A 345 -27.20 -8.05 19.86
CA LEU A 345 -26.64 -9.29 20.40
C LEU A 345 -27.38 -10.53 19.89
N VAL A 346 -28.71 -10.48 19.83
CA VAL A 346 -29.54 -11.57 19.26
C VAL A 346 -29.19 -11.81 17.79
N ASP A 347 -28.99 -10.74 17.02
CA ASP A 347 -28.67 -10.85 15.59
C ASP A 347 -27.28 -11.48 15.37
N ILE A 348 -26.30 -11.22 16.25
CA ILE A 348 -24.99 -11.88 16.22
C ILE A 348 -25.14 -13.39 16.45
N GLU A 349 -25.87 -13.80 17.49
CA GLU A 349 -26.05 -15.23 17.79
C GLU A 349 -26.87 -15.95 16.70
N LYS A 350 -27.80 -15.26 16.04
CA LYS A 350 -28.48 -15.82 14.86
C LYS A 350 -27.55 -16.02 13.67
N GLN A 351 -26.56 -15.15 13.47
CA GLN A 351 -25.53 -15.38 12.44
C GLN A 351 -24.69 -16.63 12.76
N ASN A 352 -24.39 -16.89 14.03
CA ASN A 352 -23.71 -18.14 14.42
C ASN A 352 -24.54 -19.38 14.05
N ILE A 353 -25.87 -19.31 14.19
CA ILE A 353 -26.77 -20.38 13.73
C ILE A 353 -26.68 -20.55 12.21
N GLU A 354 -26.67 -19.48 11.43
CA GLU A 354 -26.53 -19.54 9.96
C GLU A 354 -25.18 -20.17 9.54
N ILE A 355 -24.09 -19.85 10.25
CA ILE A 355 -22.76 -20.47 10.03
C ILE A 355 -22.82 -21.98 10.33
N LEU A 356 -23.43 -22.36 11.45
CA LEU A 356 -23.62 -23.78 11.80
C LEU A 356 -24.44 -24.53 10.75
N GLU A 357 -25.44 -23.89 10.15
CA GLU A 357 -26.22 -24.48 9.06
C GLU A 357 -25.38 -24.65 7.80
N PHE A 358 -24.53 -23.68 7.46
CA PHE A 358 -23.59 -23.79 6.35
C PHE A 358 -22.58 -24.94 6.57
N ASP A 359 -21.98 -25.01 7.75
CA ASP A 359 -21.01 -26.05 8.12
C ASP A 359 -21.65 -27.45 8.11
N LEU A 360 -22.88 -27.57 8.62
CA LEU A 360 -23.66 -28.80 8.55
C LEU A 360 -23.85 -29.26 7.10
N GLN A 361 -24.18 -28.34 6.18
CA GLN A 361 -24.33 -28.68 4.76
C GLN A 361 -23.00 -29.16 4.16
N ALA A 362 -21.90 -28.47 4.46
CA ALA A 362 -20.58 -28.84 3.98
C ALA A 362 -20.16 -30.24 4.49
N GLU A 363 -20.38 -30.54 5.78
CA GLU A 363 -20.01 -31.84 6.37
C GLU A 363 -20.88 -32.99 5.85
N LEU A 364 -22.18 -32.75 5.62
CA LEU A 364 -23.09 -33.75 5.02
C LEU A 364 -22.82 -34.04 3.55
N GLN A 365 -22.19 -33.11 2.82
CA GLN A 365 -21.78 -33.29 1.42
C GLN A 365 -20.43 -34.00 1.27
N HIS A 366 -19.68 -34.18 2.36
CA HIS A 366 -18.36 -34.79 2.32
C HIS A 366 -18.46 -36.34 2.17
N PRO A 367 -17.78 -36.96 1.19
CA PRO A 367 -18.05 -38.34 0.75
C PRO A 367 -17.90 -39.44 1.83
N THR A 368 -17.01 -39.25 2.81
CA THR A 368 -16.68 -40.27 3.82
C THR A 368 -17.45 -40.11 5.14
N THR A 369 -17.99 -38.93 5.42
CA THR A 369 -18.67 -38.58 6.68
C THR A 369 -20.16 -38.90 6.60
N ALA A 370 -20.75 -38.71 5.42
CA ALA A 370 -22.12 -39.08 5.11
C ALA A 370 -22.40 -40.58 5.34
N ASP A 371 -21.44 -41.48 5.14
CA ASP A 371 -21.71 -42.93 5.23
C ASP A 371 -21.58 -43.53 6.64
N ARG A 372 -21.09 -42.75 7.63
CA ARG A 372 -20.78 -43.25 8.98
C ARG A 372 -21.78 -42.85 10.07
N ASP A 373 -22.29 -41.61 10.08
CA ASP A 373 -23.25 -41.15 11.12
C ASP A 373 -23.98 -39.83 10.75
N LYS A 374 -24.85 -39.86 9.72
CA LYS A 374 -25.62 -38.65 9.33
C LYS A 374 -26.50 -38.10 10.45
N GLU A 375 -27.05 -39.01 11.25
CA GLU A 375 -28.02 -38.66 12.29
C GLU A 375 -27.32 -38.03 13.50
N GLY A 376 -26.19 -38.58 13.94
CA GLY A 376 -25.36 -38.00 14.99
C GLY A 376 -24.78 -36.64 14.61
N ILE A 377 -24.36 -36.44 13.36
CA ILE A 377 -23.93 -35.12 12.86
C ILE A 377 -25.08 -34.11 12.95
N LYS A 378 -26.26 -34.44 12.42
CA LYS A 378 -27.44 -33.57 12.52
C LYS A 378 -27.81 -33.26 13.96
N ASN A 379 -27.81 -34.27 14.83
CA ASN A 379 -28.14 -34.12 16.25
C ASN A 379 -27.11 -33.24 16.98
N ARG A 380 -25.82 -33.35 16.66
CA ARG A 380 -24.76 -32.48 17.22
C ARG A 380 -24.98 -31.02 16.85
N TYR A 381 -25.18 -30.73 15.57
CA TYR A 381 -25.45 -29.35 15.12
C TYR A 381 -26.78 -28.81 15.64
N GLN A 382 -27.82 -29.65 15.70
CA GLN A 382 -29.10 -29.24 16.28
C GLN A 382 -28.94 -28.91 17.77
N LYS A 383 -28.21 -29.72 18.54
CA LYS A 383 -27.91 -29.43 19.95
C LYS A 383 -27.19 -28.09 20.10
N GLN A 384 -26.18 -27.80 19.27
CA GLN A 384 -25.48 -26.51 19.29
C GLN A 384 -26.42 -25.33 18.97
N LYS A 385 -27.30 -25.48 17.98
CA LYS A 385 -28.31 -24.46 17.67
C LYS A 385 -29.31 -24.27 18.82
N ASP A 386 -29.74 -25.35 19.47
CA ASP A 386 -30.65 -25.32 20.61
C ASP A 386 -29.99 -24.64 21.82
N GLU A 387 -28.70 -24.88 22.06
CA GLU A 387 -27.90 -24.19 23.07
C GLU A 387 -27.82 -22.68 22.78
N ILE A 388 -27.58 -22.28 21.52
CA ILE A 388 -27.58 -20.86 21.13
C ILE A 388 -28.97 -20.24 21.30
N ASN A 389 -30.03 -20.92 20.87
CA ASN A 389 -31.41 -20.44 21.05
C ASN A 389 -31.78 -20.31 22.53
N ALA A 390 -31.38 -21.27 23.36
CA ALA A 390 -31.59 -21.20 24.80
C ALA A 390 -30.84 -20.01 25.42
N LYS A 391 -29.60 -19.73 24.99
CA LYS A 391 -28.83 -18.55 25.40
C LYS A 391 -29.54 -17.25 25.00
N ILE A 392 -30.05 -17.17 23.77
CA ILE A 392 -30.82 -16.01 23.29
C ILE A 392 -32.03 -15.75 24.19
N GLU A 393 -32.86 -16.76 24.44
CA GLU A 393 -34.12 -16.60 25.19
C GLU A 393 -33.90 -16.42 26.69
N ASN A 394 -32.94 -17.13 27.28
CA ASN A 394 -32.78 -17.17 28.73
C ASN A 394 -31.77 -16.18 29.29
N GLU A 395 -30.81 -15.73 28.48
CA GLU A 395 -29.74 -14.83 28.93
C GLU A 395 -29.85 -13.48 28.22
N ILE A 396 -29.71 -13.46 26.88
CA ILE A 396 -29.55 -12.21 26.11
C ILE A 396 -30.81 -11.34 26.17
N LYS A 397 -31.98 -11.92 25.87
CA LYS A 397 -33.25 -11.17 25.86
C LYS A 397 -33.68 -10.65 27.24
N LYS A 398 -33.11 -11.21 28.32
CA LYS A 398 -33.43 -10.84 29.70
C LYS A 398 -32.43 -9.86 30.31
N LEU A 399 -31.44 -9.40 29.53
CA LEU A 399 -30.44 -8.45 30.00
C LEU A 399 -31.08 -7.14 30.48
N THR A 400 -30.70 -6.71 31.68
CA THR A 400 -30.99 -5.38 32.21
C THR A 400 -29.79 -4.44 32.02
N PHE A 401 -30.02 -3.12 32.15
CA PHE A 401 -28.93 -2.14 32.18
C PHE A 401 -27.81 -2.53 33.15
N ASP A 402 -28.19 -2.90 34.39
CA ASP A 402 -27.22 -3.24 35.43
C ASP A 402 -26.47 -4.54 35.12
N GLN A 403 -27.12 -5.53 34.49
CA GLN A 403 -26.43 -6.75 34.07
C GLN A 403 -25.41 -6.49 32.96
N VAL A 404 -25.73 -5.63 32.00
CA VAL A 404 -24.79 -5.24 30.93
C VAL A 404 -23.62 -4.46 31.51
N ILE A 405 -23.89 -3.45 32.34
CA ILE A 405 -22.86 -2.65 33.01
C ILE A 405 -21.94 -3.55 33.84
N LYS A 406 -22.52 -4.44 34.65
CA LYS A 406 -21.77 -5.36 35.48
C LYS A 406 -20.90 -6.31 34.64
N GLY A 407 -21.42 -6.84 33.53
CA GLY A 407 -20.65 -7.69 32.62
C GLY A 407 -19.38 -7.00 32.10
N TRP A 408 -19.49 -5.73 31.71
CA TRP A 408 -18.33 -4.94 31.29
C TRP A 408 -17.38 -4.59 32.46
N GLN A 409 -17.89 -4.35 33.66
CA GLN A 409 -17.07 -4.16 34.86
C GLN A 409 -16.27 -5.43 35.21
N ASP A 410 -16.92 -6.59 35.16
CA ASP A 410 -16.28 -7.89 35.39
C ASP A 410 -15.20 -8.17 34.33
N GLU A 411 -15.44 -7.78 33.07
CA GLU A 411 -14.45 -7.89 31.99
C GLU A 411 -13.23 -6.98 32.23
N ILE A 412 -13.44 -5.73 32.69
CA ILE A 412 -12.33 -4.85 33.11
C ILE A 412 -11.51 -5.50 34.23
N GLU A 413 -12.15 -6.09 35.24
CA GLU A 413 -11.43 -6.77 36.32
C GLU A 413 -10.68 -8.02 35.83
N ASN A 414 -11.22 -8.73 34.84
CA ASN A 414 -10.49 -9.82 34.19
C ASN A 414 -9.25 -9.32 33.45
N TYR A 415 -9.34 -8.21 32.69
CA TYR A 415 -8.15 -7.60 32.07
C TYR A 415 -7.10 -7.22 33.13
N LYS A 416 -7.51 -6.58 34.24
CA LYS A 416 -6.59 -6.25 35.35
C LYS A 416 -5.90 -7.48 35.94
N LYS A 417 -6.63 -8.58 36.12
CA LYS A 417 -6.04 -9.86 36.57
C LYS A 417 -5.03 -10.39 35.56
N GLU A 418 -5.32 -10.33 34.26
CA GLU A 418 -4.40 -10.78 33.22
C GLU A 418 -3.13 -9.93 33.17
N ILE A 419 -3.24 -8.60 33.30
CA ILE A 419 -2.10 -7.68 33.42
C ILE A 419 -1.21 -8.09 34.59
N ALA A 420 -1.82 -8.38 35.76
CA ALA A 420 -1.08 -8.79 36.95
C ALA A 420 -0.33 -10.12 36.79
N THR A 421 -0.73 -10.99 35.85
CA THR A 421 0.04 -12.20 35.56
C THR A 421 1.35 -11.93 34.82
N GLY A 422 1.45 -10.81 34.09
CA GLY A 422 2.63 -10.42 33.30
C GLY A 422 3.00 -11.39 32.16
N ARG A 423 2.17 -12.40 31.85
CA ARG A 423 2.53 -13.49 30.92
C ARG A 423 2.28 -13.17 29.45
N LYS A 424 1.43 -12.21 29.14
CA LYS A 424 1.01 -11.92 27.77
C LYS A 424 1.85 -10.80 27.19
N SER A 425 2.72 -11.13 26.26
CA SER A 425 3.46 -10.16 25.46
C SER A 425 2.85 -10.05 24.06
N ARG A 426 2.91 -8.85 23.51
CA ARG A 426 2.58 -8.55 22.12
C ARG A 426 3.83 -8.07 21.41
N SER A 427 3.85 -8.33 20.11
CA SER A 427 4.78 -7.68 19.21
C SER A 427 4.01 -6.91 18.14
N SER A 428 4.65 -5.86 17.65
CA SER A 428 4.17 -5.10 16.50
C SER A 428 5.39 -4.66 15.69
N SER A 429 5.19 -4.35 14.42
CA SER A 429 6.26 -3.95 13.51
C SER A 429 5.80 -2.85 12.57
N GLY A 430 6.75 -2.04 12.12
CA GLY A 430 6.54 -0.99 11.13
C GLY A 430 7.85 -0.62 10.46
N THR A 431 7.78 0.37 9.58
CA THR A 431 8.92 0.94 8.89
C THR A 431 9.24 2.32 9.48
N MET A 432 10.53 2.61 9.67
CA MET A 432 11.06 3.90 10.09
C MET A 432 12.14 4.35 9.11
N TRP A 433 12.47 5.64 9.07
CA TRP A 433 13.55 6.16 8.23
C TRP A 433 14.23 7.36 8.88
N ILE A 434 15.48 7.59 8.50
CA ILE A 434 16.30 8.68 9.06
C ILE A 434 15.74 10.03 8.61
N LEU A 435 15.28 10.84 9.57
CA LEU A 435 14.71 12.16 9.32
C LEU A 435 15.72 13.27 9.66
N ASP A 436 16.33 13.20 10.85
CA ASP A 436 17.23 14.23 11.37
C ASP A 436 18.21 13.64 12.39
N TYR A 437 19.18 14.44 12.82
CA TYR A 437 20.04 14.15 13.97
C TYR A 437 20.51 15.45 14.64
N GLU A 438 20.81 15.37 15.93
CA GLU A 438 21.38 16.50 16.68
C GLU A 438 22.81 16.79 16.19
N LYS A 439 23.12 18.05 15.91
CA LYS A 439 24.50 18.44 15.57
C LYS A 439 25.32 18.59 16.85
N THR A 440 26.54 18.06 16.84
CA THR A 440 27.48 18.16 17.96
C THR A 440 28.55 19.21 17.64
N ASP A 441 28.93 20.02 18.63
CA ASP A 441 29.97 21.05 18.45
C ASP A 441 31.38 20.45 18.30
N ASN A 442 31.56 19.22 18.79
CA ASN A 442 32.87 18.56 18.90
C ASN A 442 33.27 17.71 17.68
N GLN A 443 32.56 17.84 16.55
CA GLN A 443 32.78 17.03 15.33
C GLN A 443 32.71 15.50 15.58
N THR A 444 32.03 15.08 16.64
CA THR A 444 31.81 13.66 16.94
C THR A 444 30.56 13.14 16.27
N TYR A 445 30.53 11.85 15.95
CA TYR A 445 29.34 11.24 15.35
C TYR A 445 28.13 11.39 16.30
N PRO A 446 26.97 11.82 15.81
CA PRO A 446 25.82 12.10 16.66
C PRO A 446 25.26 10.82 17.27
N THR A 447 24.85 10.90 18.54
CA THR A 447 24.24 9.78 19.29
C THR A 447 22.74 9.98 19.52
N LYS A 448 22.18 11.10 19.09
CA LYS A 448 20.74 11.39 19.18
C LYS A 448 20.19 11.58 17.78
N TRP A 449 19.23 10.72 17.43
CA TRP A 449 18.70 10.60 16.07
C TRP A 449 17.18 10.70 16.08
N TYR A 450 16.63 11.22 14.99
CA TYR A 450 15.20 11.39 14.80
C TYR A 450 14.76 10.60 13.57
N PHE A 451 13.77 9.75 13.76
CA PHE A 451 13.24 8.86 12.73
C PHE A 451 11.78 9.20 12.43
N GLY A 452 11.45 9.33 11.15
CA GLY A 452 10.08 9.49 10.70
C GLY A 452 9.36 8.14 10.57
N THR A 453 8.08 8.10 10.94
CA THR A 453 7.18 6.94 10.76
C THR A 453 5.71 7.38 10.87
N ASN A 454 4.76 6.44 10.88
CA ASN A 454 3.36 6.74 11.16
C ASN A 454 3.07 6.90 12.67
N SER A 455 2.07 7.69 13.02
CA SER A 455 1.58 7.85 14.40
C SER A 455 1.16 6.51 15.01
N HIS A 456 0.48 5.66 14.23
CA HIS A 456 0.02 4.36 14.73
C HIS A 456 1.15 3.34 14.98
N VAL A 457 2.33 3.57 14.41
CA VAL A 457 3.57 2.83 14.70
C VAL A 457 4.25 3.44 15.92
N ALA A 458 4.43 4.76 15.95
CA ALA A 458 5.13 5.45 17.04
C ALA A 458 4.42 5.37 18.40
N ARG A 459 3.08 5.23 18.45
CA ARG A 459 2.34 5.10 19.71
C ARG A 459 2.78 3.92 20.58
N ILE A 460 3.42 2.91 20.00
CA ILE A 460 3.85 1.71 20.73
C ILE A 460 4.90 2.05 21.78
N PHE A 461 5.78 3.03 21.51
CA PHE A 461 6.79 3.51 22.46
C PHE A 461 6.20 4.12 23.74
N GLN A 462 4.94 4.55 23.70
CA GLN A 462 4.27 5.17 24.84
C GLN A 462 3.56 4.15 25.75
N ARG A 463 3.40 2.89 25.34
CA ARG A 463 2.73 1.89 26.17
C ARG A 463 3.44 1.70 27.51
N GLN A 464 2.68 1.46 28.58
CA GLN A 464 3.27 1.23 29.91
C GLN A 464 4.12 -0.03 29.91
N GLY A 465 3.64 -1.09 29.24
CA GLY A 465 4.34 -2.37 29.13
C GLY A 465 5.49 -2.41 28.12
N PHE A 466 5.88 -1.29 27.49
CA PHE A 466 6.97 -1.26 26.52
C PHE A 466 8.28 -1.74 27.16
N ASN A 467 8.84 -2.84 26.65
CA ASN A 467 9.97 -3.52 27.28
C ASN A 467 11.13 -3.83 26.32
N GLY A 468 10.96 -3.56 25.03
CA GLY A 468 12.03 -3.76 24.05
C GLY A 468 11.64 -3.34 22.64
N PHE A 469 12.68 -3.14 21.83
CA PHE A 469 12.55 -2.94 20.39
C PHE A 469 13.75 -3.54 19.67
N ALA A 470 13.56 -3.87 18.40
CA ALA A 470 14.65 -4.25 17.51
C ALA A 470 14.57 -3.47 16.20
N LEU A 471 15.73 -3.06 15.71
CA LEU A 471 15.90 -2.34 14.45
C LEU A 471 16.72 -3.20 13.51
N THR A 472 16.17 -3.52 12.34
CA THR A 472 16.86 -4.26 11.28
C THR A 472 17.21 -3.32 10.13
N ILE A 473 18.49 -3.30 9.76
CA ILE A 473 19.06 -2.37 8.78
C ILE A 473 19.77 -3.15 7.67
N LEU A 474 19.57 -2.75 6.42
CA LEU A 474 20.39 -3.20 5.30
C LEU A 474 21.76 -2.49 5.37
N LYS A 475 22.85 -3.25 5.47
CA LYS A 475 24.20 -2.70 5.54
C LYS A 475 24.63 -2.05 4.23
N SER A 476 25.25 -0.89 4.34
CA SER A 476 25.93 -0.21 3.24
C SER A 476 27.36 -0.69 3.01
N ASN A 477 27.94 -1.45 3.95
CA ASN A 477 29.29 -1.97 3.84
C ASN A 477 29.36 -3.45 4.32
N PRO A 478 29.76 -4.41 3.45
CA PRO A 478 30.01 -4.22 2.02
C PRO A 478 28.75 -3.75 1.29
N GLU A 479 28.95 -3.02 0.19
CA GLU A 479 27.85 -2.53 -0.64
C GLU A 479 27.05 -3.70 -1.22
N VAL A 480 25.73 -3.54 -1.29
CA VAL A 480 24.82 -4.54 -1.85
C VAL A 480 24.77 -4.34 -3.36
N GLY A 481 25.10 -5.38 -4.13
CA GLY A 481 25.02 -5.34 -5.59
C GLY A 481 23.60 -5.10 -6.10
N LEU A 482 23.44 -4.31 -7.16
CA LEU A 482 22.15 -4.10 -7.81
C LEU A 482 21.59 -5.42 -8.34
N ASN A 483 20.26 -5.57 -8.29
CA ASN A 483 19.55 -6.78 -8.72
C ASN A 483 19.95 -8.06 -7.96
N THR A 484 20.60 -7.91 -6.80
CA THR A 484 20.78 -9.00 -5.84
C THR A 484 19.42 -9.39 -5.26
N LYS A 485 19.07 -10.67 -5.38
CA LYS A 485 17.90 -11.25 -4.72
C LYS A 485 18.21 -11.48 -3.25
N LEU A 486 17.81 -10.53 -2.41
CA LEU A 486 17.94 -10.63 -0.96
C LEU A 486 17.03 -11.76 -0.44
N LYS A 487 17.39 -12.34 0.70
CA LYS A 487 16.49 -13.19 1.50
C LYS A 487 15.63 -12.32 2.42
N ILE A 488 14.65 -12.93 3.08
CA ILE A 488 13.93 -12.28 4.20
C ILE A 488 14.91 -11.82 5.28
N THR A 489 14.59 -10.74 5.99
CA THR A 489 15.56 -9.95 6.78
C THR A 489 16.37 -10.76 7.79
N GLY A 490 15.77 -11.75 8.46
CA GLY A 490 16.47 -12.58 9.45
C GLY A 490 17.43 -13.63 8.89
N LEU A 491 17.36 -13.93 7.59
CA LEU A 491 18.14 -15.00 6.93
C LEU A 491 19.15 -14.47 5.90
N ASP A 492 19.26 -13.16 5.78
CA ASP A 492 20.13 -12.52 4.79
C ASP A 492 21.35 -11.87 5.47
N PRO A 493 22.59 -12.17 5.04
CA PRO A 493 23.80 -11.64 5.67
C PRO A 493 24.02 -10.14 5.45
N HIS A 494 23.28 -9.50 4.56
CA HIS A 494 23.33 -8.05 4.36
C HIS A 494 22.53 -7.28 5.41
N PHE A 495 21.74 -7.96 6.25
CA PHE A 495 20.95 -7.31 7.30
C PHE A 495 21.53 -7.55 8.69
N ASP A 496 21.62 -6.46 9.46
CA ASP A 496 21.93 -6.50 10.89
C ASP A 496 20.68 -6.17 11.69
N THR A 497 20.36 -6.97 12.70
CA THR A 497 19.28 -6.68 13.66
C THR A 497 19.87 -6.36 15.03
N PHE A 498 19.62 -5.13 15.49
CA PHE A 498 20.01 -4.63 16.80
C PHE A 498 18.82 -4.74 17.74
N PHE A 499 18.96 -5.47 18.84
CA PHE A 499 17.92 -5.70 19.84
C PHE A 499 18.26 -4.94 21.12
N PHE A 500 17.26 -4.27 21.69
CA PHE A 500 17.35 -3.58 22.97
C PHE A 500 16.19 -4.02 23.84
N ASN A 501 16.50 -4.59 25.01
CA ASN A 501 15.49 -5.05 25.96
C ASN A 501 15.81 -4.56 27.38
N GLY A 502 14.77 -4.37 28.19
CA GLY A 502 14.86 -4.05 29.61
C GLY A 502 14.07 -2.81 30.00
N ASP A 503 13.87 -2.62 31.31
CA ASP A 503 12.96 -1.59 31.85
C ASP A 503 13.42 -0.16 31.55
N LYS A 504 14.71 0.05 31.27
CA LYS A 504 15.27 1.39 30.99
C LYS A 504 15.27 1.78 29.52
N VAL A 505 14.96 0.85 28.60
CA VAL A 505 14.92 1.13 27.15
C VAL A 505 13.95 2.27 26.83
N LYS A 506 12.84 2.38 27.58
CA LYS A 506 11.86 3.46 27.42
C LYS A 506 12.46 4.85 27.63
N ASN A 507 13.54 5.00 28.43
CA ASN A 507 14.18 6.29 28.68
C ASN A 507 15.02 6.79 27.49
N ALA A 508 15.36 5.89 26.56
CA ALA A 508 16.17 6.19 25.39
C ALA A 508 15.34 6.52 24.15
N VAL A 509 14.01 6.38 24.21
CA VAL A 509 13.12 6.62 23.07
C VAL A 509 12.04 7.63 23.44
N THR A 510 11.73 8.55 22.54
CA THR A 510 10.67 9.55 22.76
C THR A 510 9.91 9.81 21.47
N ARG A 511 8.58 9.75 21.49
CA ARG A 511 7.75 10.30 20.41
C ARG A 511 7.81 11.84 20.51
N ILE A 512 8.71 12.46 19.75
CA ILE A 512 8.98 13.91 19.86
C ILE A 512 7.87 14.73 19.21
N TYR A 513 7.31 14.25 18.12
CA TYR A 513 6.21 14.90 17.40
C TYR A 513 5.20 13.85 16.95
N ASP A 514 3.92 14.19 17.03
CA ASP A 514 2.80 13.45 16.48
C ASP A 514 1.86 14.46 15.81
N ALA A 515 1.49 14.21 14.56
CA ALA A 515 0.64 15.11 13.77
C ALA A 515 -0.85 14.91 14.09
N THR A 516 -1.17 14.91 15.39
CA THR A 516 -2.53 14.84 15.95
C THR A 516 -2.89 16.18 16.59
N ASP A 517 -4.14 16.63 16.43
CA ASP A 517 -4.60 17.93 16.96
C ASP A 517 -3.60 19.05 16.63
N TYR A 518 -3.26 19.15 15.34
CA TYR A 518 -2.19 20.03 14.84
C TYR A 518 -2.73 21.37 14.33
N LEU A 519 -4.04 21.53 14.25
CA LEU A 519 -4.75 22.73 13.84
C LEU A 519 -5.41 23.45 15.02
N THR A 520 -5.75 24.72 14.81
CA THR A 520 -6.53 25.53 15.77
C THR A 520 -8.04 25.36 15.60
N THR A 521 -8.47 24.83 14.46
CA THR A 521 -9.86 24.48 14.14
C THR A 521 -10.14 23.03 14.50
N SER A 522 -11.37 22.72 14.91
CA SER A 522 -11.77 21.33 15.18
C SER A 522 -12.68 20.76 14.09
N PRO A 523 -12.54 19.47 13.70
CA PRO A 523 -13.49 18.78 12.82
C PRO A 523 -14.94 18.89 13.28
N SER A 524 -15.16 18.95 14.61
CA SER A 524 -16.49 19.08 15.21
C SER A 524 -17.27 20.33 14.79
N GLU A 525 -16.56 21.40 14.40
CA GLU A 525 -17.15 22.66 13.94
C GLU A 525 -17.90 22.49 12.61
N TYR A 526 -17.48 21.53 11.79
CA TYR A 526 -18.01 21.32 10.45
C TYR A 526 -19.11 20.26 10.39
N LEU A 527 -19.29 19.45 11.42
CA LEU A 527 -20.21 18.30 11.40
C LEU A 527 -21.67 18.72 11.49
N ASP A 528 -22.55 17.85 10.98
CA ASP A 528 -23.98 17.93 11.25
C ASP A 528 -24.29 17.74 12.75
N GLU A 529 -25.50 18.11 13.19
CA GLU A 529 -25.89 18.05 14.61
C GLU A 529 -25.74 16.65 15.22
N LYS A 530 -25.95 15.60 14.41
CA LYS A 530 -25.75 14.22 14.85
C LYS A 530 -24.25 13.94 15.05
N GLY A 531 -23.42 14.34 14.09
CA GLY A 531 -21.98 14.15 14.10
C GLY A 531 -21.30 14.90 15.24
N LYS A 532 -21.75 16.12 15.57
CA LYS A 532 -21.26 16.86 16.75
C LYS A 532 -21.40 16.08 18.05
N VAL A 533 -22.51 15.35 18.20
CA VAL A 533 -22.76 14.51 19.37
C VAL A 533 -21.99 13.18 19.27
N GLU A 534 -22.01 12.53 18.11
CA GLU A 534 -21.38 11.22 17.89
C GLU A 534 -19.84 11.27 18.02
N TYR A 535 -19.24 12.36 17.56
CA TYR A 535 -17.80 12.58 17.47
C TYR A 535 -17.31 13.73 18.36
N ALA A 536 -18.00 13.97 19.48
CA ALA A 536 -17.58 14.97 20.46
C ALA A 536 -16.15 14.68 20.95
N GLY A 537 -15.28 15.69 20.88
CA GLY A 537 -13.87 15.60 21.30
C GLY A 537 -12.97 14.79 20.37
N VAL A 538 -13.43 14.48 19.16
CA VAL A 538 -12.59 13.92 18.10
C VAL A 538 -11.91 15.05 17.35
N GLU A 539 -10.58 15.01 17.29
CA GLU A 539 -9.78 16.01 16.55
C GLU A 539 -9.19 15.42 15.26
N GLU A 540 -8.50 16.23 14.48
CA GLU A 540 -7.84 15.79 13.25
C GLU A 540 -6.49 15.13 13.51
N MET A 541 -6.07 14.28 12.58
CA MET A 541 -4.71 13.79 12.49
C MET A 541 -4.25 13.69 11.04
N ILE A 542 -2.94 13.73 10.87
CA ILE A 542 -2.23 13.14 9.74
C ILE A 542 -1.38 12.02 10.34
N ASP A 543 -1.40 10.83 9.74
CA ASP A 543 -0.73 9.64 10.30
C ASP A 543 0.79 9.71 10.13
N PHE A 544 1.43 10.59 10.90
CA PHE A 544 2.85 10.86 10.89
C PHE A 544 3.34 11.23 12.28
N ALA A 545 4.46 10.63 12.66
CA ALA A 545 5.15 10.94 13.91
C ALA A 545 6.66 10.89 13.71
N VAL A 546 7.36 11.55 14.63
CA VAL A 546 8.81 11.52 14.72
C VAL A 546 9.20 10.92 16.05
N VAL A 547 10.15 9.99 16.01
CA VAL A 547 10.68 9.27 17.17
C VAL A 547 12.15 9.63 17.34
N GLU A 548 12.50 10.13 18.51
CA GLU A 548 13.87 10.34 18.95
C GLU A 548 14.42 9.06 19.57
N VAL A 549 15.64 8.68 19.18
CA VAL A 549 16.42 7.60 19.78
C VAL A 549 17.75 8.17 20.26
N ASP A 550 18.03 7.99 21.56
CA ASP A 550 19.26 8.41 22.21
C ASP A 550 20.14 7.19 22.50
N PHE A 551 21.09 6.93 21.60
CA PHE A 551 22.03 5.81 21.70
C PHE A 551 22.94 5.90 22.91
N ALA A 552 23.19 7.11 23.43
CA ALA A 552 23.97 7.26 24.65
C ALA A 552 23.24 6.63 25.83
N LYS A 553 21.91 6.76 25.90
CA LYS A 553 21.08 6.17 26.96
C LYS A 553 20.93 4.65 26.84
N LEU A 554 20.96 4.10 25.62
CA LEU A 554 20.87 2.65 25.38
C LEU A 554 22.06 1.84 25.90
N VAL A 555 23.19 2.50 26.21
CA VAL A 555 24.45 1.84 26.62
C VAL A 555 24.89 2.19 28.04
N THR A 556 24.00 2.74 28.86
CA THR A 556 24.38 3.32 30.17
C THR A 556 24.48 2.32 31.33
N ASN A 557 24.00 1.07 31.24
CA ASN A 557 24.03 0.14 32.38
C ASN A 557 24.38 -1.31 32.00
N GLU A 558 25.02 -2.03 32.92
CA GLU A 558 25.32 -3.47 32.82
C GLU A 558 24.08 -4.38 32.75
N ASN A 559 22.91 -3.88 33.15
CA ASN A 559 21.63 -4.60 33.10
C ASN A 559 20.88 -4.44 31.76
N ASP A 560 21.31 -3.53 30.89
CA ASP A 560 20.64 -3.26 29.61
C ASP A 560 21.11 -4.27 28.56
N LYS A 561 20.18 -5.09 28.06
CA LYS A 561 20.49 -6.19 27.14
C LYS A 561 20.48 -5.67 25.70
N PHE A 562 21.64 -5.15 25.29
CA PHE A 562 21.96 -4.95 23.88
C PHE A 562 22.37 -6.28 23.23
N GLY A 563 21.82 -6.58 22.06
CA GLY A 563 22.25 -7.69 21.21
C GLY A 563 22.32 -7.29 19.74
N LEU A 564 23.18 -7.97 18.99
CA LEU A 564 23.32 -7.87 17.54
C LEU A 564 23.24 -9.25 16.92
N SER A 565 22.34 -9.43 15.95
CA SER A 565 22.27 -10.64 15.13
C SER A 565 22.49 -10.32 13.65
N ASN A 566 23.16 -11.22 12.95
CA ASN A 566 23.26 -11.24 11.50
C ASN A 566 23.08 -12.68 11.00
N ASN A 567 22.11 -12.91 10.11
CA ASN A 567 21.81 -14.24 9.58
C ASN A 567 21.72 -15.32 10.69
N ASN A 568 20.98 -15.01 11.76
CA ASN A 568 20.83 -15.80 13.00
C ASN A 568 22.11 -16.07 13.81
N ASN A 569 23.22 -15.40 13.53
CA ASN A 569 24.44 -15.47 14.34
C ASN A 569 24.50 -14.29 15.31
N ASP A 570 24.75 -14.57 16.59
CA ASP A 570 24.99 -13.53 17.59
C ASP A 570 26.40 -12.95 17.41
N LEU A 571 26.48 -11.66 17.08
CA LEU A 571 27.72 -10.90 16.86
C LEU A 571 27.96 -9.86 17.96
N THR A 572 27.22 -9.91 19.05
CA THR A 572 27.21 -8.87 20.09
C THR A 572 28.61 -8.64 20.69
N GLU A 573 29.29 -9.71 21.08
CA GLU A 573 30.60 -9.60 21.73
C GLU A 573 31.71 -9.21 20.75
N GLU A 574 31.60 -9.60 19.48
CA GLU A 574 32.51 -9.12 18.43
C GLU A 574 32.33 -7.62 18.21
N PHE A 575 31.07 -7.15 18.14
CA PHE A 575 30.76 -5.74 17.97
C PHE A 575 31.28 -4.87 19.12
N LYS A 576 31.25 -5.37 20.37
CA LYS A 576 31.75 -4.62 21.55
C LYS A 576 33.28 -4.53 21.64
N LYS A 577 34.02 -5.47 21.07
CA LYS A 577 35.49 -5.56 21.24
C LYS A 577 36.25 -4.44 20.52
N ASP A 578 35.76 -3.99 19.37
CA ASP A 578 36.49 -3.07 18.50
C ASP A 578 35.86 -1.66 18.49
N LEU A 579 36.06 -0.89 19.56
CA LEU A 579 35.52 0.47 19.66
C LEU A 579 36.43 1.53 19.00
N GLY A 580 37.72 1.22 18.81
CA GLY A 580 38.72 2.21 18.39
C GLY A 580 38.70 3.44 19.31
N THR A 581 38.55 4.62 18.72
CA THR A 581 38.41 5.90 19.46
C THR A 581 36.95 6.30 19.73
N GLN A 582 35.98 5.48 19.33
CA GLN A 582 34.55 5.80 19.48
C GLN A 582 34.01 5.26 20.81
N THR A 583 32.98 5.89 21.33
CA THR A 583 32.16 5.27 22.38
C THR A 583 31.26 4.19 21.77
N LEU A 584 30.79 3.23 22.58
CA LEU A 584 29.83 2.23 22.11
C LEU A 584 28.55 2.90 21.54
N ALA A 585 28.10 4.00 22.14
CA ALA A 585 26.97 4.78 21.64
C ALA A 585 27.22 5.33 20.22
N GLN A 586 28.40 5.87 19.96
CA GLN A 586 28.79 6.37 18.64
C GLN A 586 28.89 5.25 17.62
N LYS A 587 29.47 4.11 18.00
CA LYS A 587 29.58 2.94 17.12
C LYS A 587 28.20 2.37 16.76
N LEU A 588 27.31 2.25 17.74
CA LEU A 588 25.92 1.83 17.53
C LEU A 588 25.17 2.80 16.62
N ALA A 589 25.21 4.10 16.93
CA ALA A 589 24.56 5.11 16.12
C ALA A 589 25.06 5.05 14.67
N ARG A 590 26.38 4.96 14.45
CA ARG A 590 26.99 4.88 13.12
C ARG A 590 26.57 3.63 12.36
N ALA A 591 26.58 2.46 13.00
CA ALA A 591 26.17 1.20 12.38
C ALA A 591 24.67 1.21 12.00
N MET A 592 23.82 1.64 12.93
CA MET A 592 22.36 1.63 12.76
C MET A 592 21.84 2.71 11.80
N THR A 593 22.68 3.68 11.48
CA THR A 593 22.35 4.76 10.54
C THR A 593 23.17 4.67 9.26
N ASN A 594 23.90 3.58 9.02
CA ASN A 594 24.76 3.43 7.83
C ASN A 594 25.67 4.63 7.60
N ASN A 595 26.27 5.14 8.66
CA ASN A 595 27.16 6.30 8.60
C ASN A 595 26.53 7.58 8.01
N TYR A 596 25.20 7.71 8.09
CA TYR A 596 24.45 8.75 7.40
C TYR A 596 24.92 10.19 7.67
N ALA A 597 25.37 10.51 8.89
CA ALA A 597 25.76 11.87 9.24
C ALA A 597 27.00 12.36 8.45
N ASP A 598 27.86 11.42 8.06
CA ASP A 598 29.11 11.69 7.33
C ASP A 598 28.94 11.54 5.80
N LEU A 599 27.73 11.25 5.31
CA LEU A 599 27.43 11.25 3.88
C LEU A 599 27.43 12.68 3.30
N ASP A 600 27.65 12.77 1.99
CA ASP A 600 27.46 14.02 1.25
C ASP A 600 26.02 14.55 1.41
N GLU A 601 25.87 15.87 1.48
CA GLU A 601 24.57 16.56 1.60
C GLU A 601 23.61 16.26 0.44
N SER A 602 24.13 15.82 -0.72
CA SER A 602 23.34 15.38 -1.87
C SER A 602 22.65 14.02 -1.65
N LYS A 603 23.19 13.18 -0.76
CA LYS A 603 22.66 11.85 -0.42
C LYS A 603 21.70 11.88 0.77
N LYS A 604 21.69 12.98 1.54
CA LYS A 604 20.77 13.19 2.67
C LYS A 604 19.36 13.54 2.19
N VAL A 605 18.36 13.18 2.97
CA VAL A 605 16.96 13.49 2.72
C VAL A 605 16.72 14.99 2.74
N LYS A 606 15.82 15.44 1.87
CA LYS A 606 15.30 16.81 1.82
C LYS A 606 13.78 16.74 1.84
N PHE A 607 13.09 17.86 1.96
CA PHE A 607 11.64 17.92 1.86
C PHE A 607 11.20 18.64 0.59
N LEU A 608 10.06 18.22 0.04
CA LEU A 608 9.44 18.90 -1.08
C LEU A 608 8.83 20.24 -0.60
N ALA A 609 9.29 21.35 -1.16
CA ALA A 609 8.91 22.69 -0.71
C ALA A 609 7.47 23.10 -1.09
N ASN A 610 6.94 22.57 -2.18
CA ASN A 610 5.53 22.73 -2.56
C ASN A 610 4.89 21.35 -2.70
N SER A 611 3.64 21.19 -2.28
CA SER A 611 2.92 19.94 -2.51
C SER A 611 2.60 19.75 -4.00
N TYR A 612 2.30 18.51 -4.39
CA TYR A 612 1.81 18.24 -5.74
C TYR A 612 0.38 18.76 -5.97
N LEU A 613 -0.34 19.21 -4.94
CA LEU A 613 -1.62 19.89 -5.12
C LEU A 613 -1.41 21.27 -5.77
N LYS A 614 -0.35 21.99 -5.36
CA LYS A 614 0.02 23.28 -5.94
C LYS A 614 0.68 23.15 -7.31
N ASP A 615 1.64 22.23 -7.44
CA ASP A 615 2.46 22.06 -8.65
C ASP A 615 2.15 20.72 -9.37
N TYR A 616 0.88 20.40 -9.63
CA TYR A 616 0.48 19.08 -10.16
C TYR A 616 1.18 18.70 -11.47
N ASN A 617 1.50 19.68 -12.32
CA ASN A 617 2.25 19.47 -13.57
C ASN A 617 3.59 18.77 -13.36
N LYS A 618 4.22 18.86 -12.17
CA LYS A 618 5.46 18.16 -11.87
C LYS A 618 5.26 16.65 -11.71
N ILE A 619 4.06 16.16 -11.37
CA ILE A 619 3.80 14.74 -11.11
C ILE A 619 2.78 14.12 -12.09
N ASP A 620 2.19 14.94 -12.96
CA ASP A 620 1.24 14.53 -13.99
C ASP A 620 1.94 13.74 -15.12
N PHE A 621 1.99 12.42 -14.95
CA PHE A 621 2.60 11.47 -15.89
C PHE A 621 1.78 11.30 -17.17
N ASP A 622 2.49 11.32 -18.31
CA ASP A 622 1.90 11.09 -19.64
C ASP A 622 1.45 9.64 -19.83
N LEU A 623 0.17 9.39 -19.61
CA LEU A 623 -0.46 8.09 -19.90
C LEU A 623 -0.42 7.73 -21.40
N VAL A 624 -0.39 8.76 -22.25
CA VAL A 624 -0.40 8.67 -23.72
C VAL A 624 0.85 9.34 -24.26
N ILE A 625 1.61 8.65 -25.10
CA ILE A 625 2.75 9.23 -25.84
C ILE A 625 2.42 9.24 -27.33
N LYS A 626 2.36 10.43 -27.93
CA LYS A 626 2.14 10.57 -29.38
C LYS A 626 3.41 10.18 -30.13
N LYS A 627 3.25 9.61 -31.33
CA LYS A 627 4.36 9.30 -32.24
C LYS A 627 5.17 10.58 -32.47
N ASP A 628 6.49 10.45 -32.36
CA ASP A 628 7.49 11.53 -32.44
C ASP A 628 7.59 12.47 -31.21
N GLN A 629 6.86 12.19 -30.12
CA GLN A 629 7.01 12.90 -28.84
C GLN A 629 7.74 12.03 -27.81
N LYS A 630 8.55 12.69 -26.97
CA LYS A 630 9.10 12.07 -25.75
C LYS A 630 8.12 12.30 -24.60
N PRO A 631 7.99 11.33 -23.67
CA PRO A 631 7.20 11.56 -22.47
C PRO A 631 7.73 12.76 -21.70
N LYS A 632 6.81 13.53 -21.12
CA LYS A 632 7.09 14.64 -20.22
C LYS A 632 7.96 14.14 -19.07
N GLN A 633 9.00 14.91 -18.77
CA GLN A 633 9.81 14.68 -17.58
C GLN A 633 9.02 15.15 -16.36
N THR A 634 8.50 14.19 -15.60
CA THR A 634 7.80 14.41 -14.34
C THR A 634 8.60 13.78 -13.21
N ASP A 635 8.32 14.21 -11.99
CA ASP A 635 8.78 13.55 -10.79
C ASP A 635 8.34 12.08 -10.80
N GLN A 636 9.22 11.24 -10.30
CA GLN A 636 9.01 9.81 -10.12
C GLN A 636 9.07 9.52 -8.63
N LEU A 637 8.22 8.63 -8.14
CA LEU A 637 8.07 8.31 -6.74
C LEU A 637 8.76 6.98 -6.41
N PHE A 638 9.55 7.02 -5.35
CA PHE A 638 10.26 5.88 -4.79
C PHE A 638 9.76 5.66 -3.38
N ALA A 639 9.13 4.51 -3.15
CA ALA A 639 8.68 4.05 -1.84
C ALA A 639 9.37 2.74 -1.50
N LEU A 640 9.77 2.59 -0.24
CA LEU A 640 10.43 1.40 0.27
C LEU A 640 9.98 1.13 1.70
N GLY A 641 9.64 -0.13 1.99
CA GLY A 641 9.18 -0.57 3.29
C GLY A 641 9.55 -2.01 3.62
N TYR A 642 9.23 -2.41 4.86
CA TYR A 642 9.50 -3.74 5.39
C TYR A 642 8.20 -4.45 5.86
N PRO A 643 7.27 -4.79 4.96
CA PRO A 643 6.10 -5.60 5.31
C PRO A 643 6.50 -7.00 5.83
N LYS A 644 5.57 -7.65 6.52
CA LYS A 644 5.72 -9.07 6.90
C LYS A 644 5.90 -9.96 5.68
N GLY A 645 6.77 -10.97 5.78
CA GLY A 645 7.05 -11.92 4.70
C GLY A 645 5.88 -12.86 4.35
N THR A 646 4.75 -12.80 5.08
CA THR A 646 3.62 -13.72 4.88
C THR A 646 2.94 -13.60 3.51
N GLU A 647 2.93 -12.41 2.91
CA GLU A 647 2.38 -12.16 1.57
C GLU A 647 3.49 -11.92 0.52
N ASP A 648 4.73 -12.32 0.81
CA ASP A 648 5.81 -12.40 -0.18
C ASP A 648 5.55 -13.56 -1.15
N PHE A 649 4.80 -13.25 -2.21
CA PHE A 649 4.45 -14.19 -3.27
C PHE A 649 5.63 -14.54 -4.19
N PHE A 650 6.81 -13.93 -4.00
CA PHE A 650 8.01 -14.29 -4.72
C PHE A 650 8.80 -15.43 -4.05
N LEU A 651 8.46 -15.80 -2.81
CA LEU A 651 8.99 -16.98 -2.15
C LEU A 651 8.37 -18.24 -2.73
N ASP A 652 9.19 -19.05 -3.41
CA ASP A 652 8.75 -20.35 -3.89
C ASP A 652 8.80 -21.39 -2.76
N LYS A 653 7.68 -22.08 -2.53
CA LYS A 653 7.56 -23.02 -1.40
C LYS A 653 8.62 -24.13 -1.42
N TYR A 654 9.11 -24.53 -2.58
CA TYR A 654 10.05 -25.64 -2.72
C TYR A 654 11.50 -25.16 -2.83
N THR A 655 11.73 -24.05 -3.51
CA THR A 655 13.07 -23.48 -3.76
C THR A 655 13.55 -22.65 -2.57
N ASP A 656 12.65 -21.94 -1.90
CA ASP A 656 12.92 -21.04 -0.78
C ASP A 656 12.37 -21.61 0.55
N ASP A 657 12.35 -22.93 0.72
CA ASP A 657 11.74 -23.62 1.87
C ASP A 657 12.30 -23.18 3.24
N ASP A 658 13.58 -22.81 3.32
CA ASP A 658 14.20 -22.21 4.52
C ASP A 658 13.50 -20.89 4.92
N GLN A 659 13.24 -20.02 3.95
CA GLN A 659 12.59 -18.73 4.15
C GLN A 659 11.07 -18.89 4.30
N TYR A 660 10.45 -19.74 3.47
CA TYR A 660 9.01 -19.92 3.42
C TYR A 660 8.47 -20.36 4.78
N ARG A 661 9.17 -21.26 5.50
CA ARG A 661 8.75 -21.73 6.83
C ARG A 661 8.75 -20.66 7.92
N VAL A 662 9.63 -19.67 7.83
CA VAL A 662 9.82 -18.65 8.87
C VAL A 662 9.31 -17.26 8.46
N ARG A 663 8.68 -17.13 7.29
CA ARG A 663 8.21 -15.86 6.72
C ARG A 663 7.23 -15.06 7.59
N SER A 664 6.56 -15.70 8.56
CA SER A 664 5.70 -15.01 9.53
C SER A 664 6.46 -14.36 10.67
N ALA A 665 7.69 -14.81 10.94
CA ALA A 665 8.56 -14.28 11.98
C ALA A 665 9.39 -13.07 11.51
N TYR A 666 9.59 -12.93 10.19
CA TYR A 666 10.48 -11.91 9.61
C TYR A 666 9.78 -11.02 8.59
N GLU A 667 10.38 -9.86 8.35
CA GLU A 667 10.01 -8.92 7.32
C GLU A 667 10.67 -9.26 5.98
N SER A 668 10.08 -8.72 4.91
CA SER A 668 10.63 -8.72 3.57
C SER A 668 10.77 -7.26 3.13
N LEU A 669 11.87 -6.91 2.46
CA LEU A 669 12.05 -5.57 1.89
C LEU A 669 11.19 -5.44 0.63
N TRP A 670 10.43 -4.36 0.50
CA TRP A 670 9.58 -4.09 -0.67
C TRP A 670 9.76 -2.69 -1.19
N ILE A 671 9.67 -2.55 -2.51
CA ILE A 671 9.69 -1.26 -3.22
C ILE A 671 8.51 -1.12 -4.19
N ASN A 672 8.15 0.10 -4.56
CA ASN A 672 7.09 0.38 -5.54
C ASN A 672 7.51 0.19 -7.00
N SER A 673 8.32 -0.83 -7.30
CA SER A 673 8.84 -1.10 -8.64
C SER A 673 8.08 -2.22 -9.34
N ASP A 674 8.34 -2.41 -10.63
CA ASP A 674 7.72 -3.44 -11.46
C ASP A 674 8.07 -4.86 -10.99
N TYR A 675 7.05 -5.66 -10.66
CA TYR A 675 7.22 -7.05 -10.23
C TYR A 675 7.92 -7.92 -11.28
N GLN A 676 7.83 -7.55 -12.56
CA GLN A 676 8.45 -8.30 -13.67
C GLN A 676 9.98 -8.35 -13.55
N PHE A 677 10.60 -7.35 -12.91
CA PHE A 677 12.06 -7.32 -12.72
C PHE A 677 12.57 -8.51 -11.90
N TYR A 678 11.74 -9.10 -11.04
CA TYR A 678 12.12 -10.29 -10.26
C TYR A 678 12.41 -11.53 -11.13
N TYR A 679 11.75 -11.63 -12.29
CA TYR A 679 11.80 -12.80 -13.16
C TYR A 679 12.71 -12.63 -14.38
N ASN A 680 13.14 -11.41 -14.69
CA ASN A 680 14.09 -11.17 -15.77
C ASN A 680 15.42 -11.85 -15.41
N ALA A 681 15.85 -12.75 -16.29
CA ALA A 681 16.75 -13.87 -16.00
C ALA A 681 17.95 -13.49 -15.11
N THR A 682 18.09 -14.24 -14.03
CA THR A 682 19.27 -14.39 -13.18
C THR A 682 20.47 -14.83 -14.02
N GLY A 683 21.20 -13.89 -14.60
CA GLY A 683 22.62 -14.12 -14.81
C GLY A 683 23.35 -13.69 -13.55
N GLN A 684 24.51 -14.31 -13.30
CA GLN A 684 25.41 -13.96 -12.21
C GLN A 684 25.64 -12.44 -12.12
N GLU A 685 26.06 -11.97 -10.94
CA GLU A 685 26.49 -10.60 -10.71
C GLU A 685 27.35 -10.11 -11.89
N GLY A 686 26.88 -9.08 -12.62
CA GLY A 686 27.53 -8.57 -13.84
C GLY A 686 27.00 -9.08 -15.20
N SER A 687 25.93 -9.89 -15.25
CA SER A 687 25.32 -10.33 -16.52
C SER A 687 24.53 -9.21 -17.23
N GLN A 688 24.49 -9.29 -18.57
CA GLN A 688 23.84 -8.29 -19.43
C GLN A 688 22.31 -8.35 -19.26
N GLN A 689 21.71 -7.28 -18.74
CA GLN A 689 20.28 -7.22 -18.43
C GLN A 689 19.42 -7.16 -19.70
N SER A 690 18.34 -7.95 -19.73
CA SER A 690 17.34 -7.91 -20.79
C SER A 690 16.38 -6.71 -20.70
N THR A 691 16.40 -5.99 -19.58
CA THR A 691 15.56 -4.80 -19.35
C THR A 691 16.37 -3.55 -19.62
N PRO A 692 15.86 -2.57 -20.39
CA PRO A 692 16.54 -1.30 -20.60
C PRO A 692 16.83 -0.59 -19.27
N GLN A 693 18.03 -0.04 -19.13
CA GLN A 693 18.49 0.68 -17.93
C GLN A 693 17.52 1.80 -17.53
N GLU A 694 17.00 2.55 -18.50
CA GLU A 694 15.98 3.60 -18.28
C GLU A 694 14.74 3.08 -17.55
N LYS A 695 14.31 1.84 -17.84
CA LYS A 695 13.14 1.22 -17.18
C LYS A 695 13.48 0.77 -15.76
N LEU A 696 14.72 0.33 -15.50
CA LEU A 696 15.19 -0.09 -14.18
C LEU A 696 15.44 1.10 -13.25
N ASP A 697 15.93 2.22 -13.76
CA ASP A 697 16.25 3.42 -12.98
C ASP A 697 15.03 4.26 -12.60
N ARG A 698 13.88 3.97 -13.23
CA ARG A 698 12.65 4.74 -13.10
C ARG A 698 11.88 4.38 -11.82
N GLY A 699 11.44 5.38 -11.07
CA GLY A 699 10.46 5.22 -9.99
C GLY A 699 9.03 5.01 -10.54
N ASN A 700 8.04 4.91 -9.65
CA ASN A 700 6.64 4.81 -10.06
C ASN A 700 5.92 6.17 -10.03
N TYR A 701 4.63 6.17 -10.30
CA TYR A 701 3.80 7.38 -10.39
C TYR A 701 2.62 7.32 -9.43
N LEU A 702 1.83 8.39 -9.45
CA LEU A 702 0.56 8.43 -8.76
C LEU A 702 -0.48 7.53 -9.44
N SER A 703 -1.34 6.93 -8.63
CA SER A 703 -2.44 6.07 -9.06
C SER A 703 -3.57 6.88 -9.70
N TYR A 704 -4.18 6.31 -10.74
CA TYR A 704 -5.41 6.78 -11.36
C TYR A 704 -6.67 6.26 -10.65
N GLN A 705 -6.58 5.81 -9.39
CA GLN A 705 -7.73 5.40 -8.61
C GLN A 705 -8.82 6.48 -8.57
N ILE A 706 -10.06 6.10 -8.90
CA ILE A 706 -11.25 6.97 -8.99
C ILE A 706 -12.09 6.89 -7.72
N GLY A 707 -12.11 5.74 -7.05
CA GLY A 707 -12.90 5.50 -5.85
C GLY A 707 -12.56 6.42 -4.69
N TYR A 708 -11.32 6.92 -4.64
CA TYR A 708 -10.80 7.75 -3.56
C TYR A 708 -10.29 9.12 -4.04
N ARG A 709 -10.66 9.56 -5.25
CA ARG A 709 -10.21 10.84 -5.81
C ARG A 709 -11.20 11.96 -5.47
N SER A 710 -10.79 12.93 -4.65
CA SER A 710 -11.58 14.15 -4.38
C SER A 710 -11.22 15.32 -5.30
N PHE A 711 -10.03 15.33 -5.91
CA PHE A 711 -9.65 16.34 -6.92
C PHE A 711 -9.81 15.73 -8.32
N ILE A 712 -10.89 16.05 -9.01
CA ILE A 712 -11.27 15.33 -10.23
C ILE A 712 -10.27 15.52 -11.39
N ASP A 713 -9.57 16.66 -11.40
CA ASP A 713 -8.55 17.00 -12.41
C ASP A 713 -7.12 16.63 -12.00
N LYS A 714 -6.93 16.00 -10.83
CA LYS A 714 -5.60 15.63 -10.29
C LYS A 714 -5.57 14.16 -9.84
N PRO A 715 -5.41 13.21 -10.79
CA PRO A 715 -5.20 11.80 -10.46
C PRO A 715 -4.20 11.58 -9.32
N GLY A 716 -4.59 10.71 -8.39
CA GLY A 716 -3.74 10.30 -7.28
C GLY A 716 -3.71 11.24 -6.09
N LEU A 717 -4.45 12.36 -6.11
CA LEU A 717 -4.58 13.25 -4.97
C LEU A 717 -5.96 13.12 -4.34
N ASN A 718 -6.00 13.23 -3.01
CA ASN A 718 -7.25 13.37 -2.29
C ASN A 718 -7.11 14.12 -0.96
N ASP A 719 -8.26 14.45 -0.39
CA ASP A 719 -8.41 15.00 0.95
C ASP A 719 -8.87 13.88 1.89
N GLY A 720 -8.06 13.57 2.89
CA GLY A 720 -8.30 12.47 3.81
C GLY A 720 -9.60 12.61 4.61
N PHE A 721 -10.01 13.85 4.94
CA PHE A 721 -11.22 14.08 5.73
C PHE A 721 -12.49 13.90 4.90
N ILE A 722 -12.42 14.23 3.62
CA ILE A 722 -13.52 14.00 2.67
C ILE A 722 -13.60 12.53 2.32
N VAL A 723 -12.49 11.91 1.98
CA VAL A 723 -12.51 10.62 1.29
C VAL A 723 -12.60 9.43 2.24
N SER A 724 -11.88 9.44 3.37
CA SER A 724 -11.93 8.36 4.36
C SER A 724 -11.36 8.84 5.70
N PRO A 725 -12.14 9.64 6.45
CA PRO A 725 -11.74 10.16 7.77
C PRO A 725 -11.63 9.06 8.82
N ILE A 726 -12.35 7.96 8.63
CA ILE A 726 -12.27 6.74 9.44
C ILE A 726 -11.56 5.66 8.61
N ARG A 727 -10.52 5.05 9.19
CA ARG A 727 -9.72 3.99 8.56
C ARG A 727 -10.05 2.66 9.22
N GLY A 728 -10.52 1.68 8.44
CA GLY A 728 -10.98 0.40 8.98
C GLY A 728 -12.33 0.51 9.68
N ASN A 729 -12.56 -0.32 10.70
CA ASN A 729 -13.89 -0.47 11.32
C ASN A 729 -14.17 0.52 12.47
N SER A 730 -13.17 1.30 12.89
CA SER A 730 -13.29 2.22 14.02
C SER A 730 -12.40 3.44 13.84
N ILE A 731 -12.73 4.51 14.56
CA ILE A 731 -11.93 5.72 14.57
C ILE A 731 -10.56 5.45 15.18
N TYR A 732 -9.51 6.07 14.61
CA TYR A 732 -8.18 5.93 15.16
C TYR A 732 -8.17 6.43 16.61
N THR A 733 -7.70 5.57 17.50
CA THR A 733 -7.65 5.83 18.93
C THR A 733 -6.23 5.60 19.43
N THR A 734 -5.72 6.53 20.21
CA THR A 734 -4.43 6.40 20.89
C THR A 734 -4.52 7.01 22.29
N LEU A 735 -3.46 6.86 23.08
CA LEU A 735 -3.34 7.46 24.39
C LEU A 735 -2.53 8.75 24.30
N ASP A 736 -2.89 9.75 25.10
CA ASP A 736 -2.06 10.93 25.33
C ASP A 736 -1.01 10.67 26.42
N ASP A 737 -0.23 11.70 26.75
CA ASP A 737 0.84 11.61 27.76
C ASP A 737 0.30 11.41 29.19
N GLN A 738 -1.00 11.62 29.40
CA GLN A 738 -1.72 11.34 30.65
C GLN A 738 -2.36 9.94 30.65
N TYR A 739 -2.15 9.14 29.60
CA TYR A 739 -2.76 7.82 29.38
C TYR A 739 -4.29 7.88 29.21
N GLU A 740 -4.81 9.03 28.79
CA GLU A 740 -6.22 9.19 28.46
C GLU A 740 -6.47 8.88 26.98
N SER A 741 -7.62 8.27 26.69
CA SER A 741 -7.99 7.89 25.34
C SER A 741 -8.36 9.11 24.49
N LYS A 742 -7.70 9.26 23.35
CA LYS A 742 -7.93 10.30 22.35
C LYS A 742 -8.26 9.68 21.01
N LYS A 743 -9.18 10.31 20.28
CA LYS A 743 -9.71 9.83 19.00
C LYS A 743 -9.46 10.86 17.93
N TYR A 744 -9.12 10.39 16.73
CA TYR A 744 -8.77 11.28 15.63
C TYR A 744 -9.34 10.86 14.28
N PHE A 745 -9.77 11.85 13.50
CA PHE A 745 -10.08 11.67 12.08
C PHE A 745 -8.83 11.82 11.22
N ASN A 746 -8.68 10.94 10.25
CA ASN A 746 -7.69 11.13 9.20
C ASN A 746 -8.08 12.36 8.37
N SER A 747 -7.11 13.23 8.13
CA SER A 747 -7.31 14.52 7.46
C SER A 747 -6.10 14.87 6.59
N GLY A 748 -6.14 16.03 5.95
CA GLY A 748 -5.02 16.58 5.21
C GLY A 748 -4.90 16.04 3.79
N LEU A 749 -3.92 16.56 3.06
CA LEU A 749 -3.63 16.15 1.69
C LEU A 749 -3.03 14.75 1.69
N GLN A 750 -3.51 13.91 0.78
CA GLN A 750 -2.97 12.58 0.57
C GLN A 750 -2.63 12.34 -0.89
N TYR A 751 -1.64 11.48 -1.09
CA TYR A 751 -1.30 10.90 -2.37
C TYR A 751 -1.69 9.43 -2.40
N MET A 752 -1.86 8.88 -3.60
CA MET A 752 -2.11 7.46 -3.86
C MET A 752 -1.03 6.98 -4.83
N LEU A 753 -0.24 5.99 -4.42
CA LEU A 753 0.81 5.42 -5.26
C LEU A 753 0.27 4.35 -6.18
N ARG A 754 0.85 4.27 -7.37
CA ARG A 754 0.71 3.13 -8.25
C ARG A 754 1.65 2.01 -7.79
N HIS A 755 1.11 0.79 -7.72
CA HIS A 755 1.84 -0.47 -7.47
C HIS A 755 2.65 -0.53 -6.17
N PHE A 756 2.12 0.03 -5.09
CA PHE A 756 2.65 -0.18 -3.74
C PHE A 756 1.51 -0.46 -2.77
N VAL A 757 1.19 -1.73 -2.58
CA VAL A 757 0.12 -2.15 -1.66
C VAL A 757 0.59 -3.32 -0.78
N PRO A 758 1.82 -3.29 -0.23
CA PRO A 758 2.28 -4.36 0.66
C PRO A 758 1.56 -4.32 2.01
N ILE A 759 1.42 -5.48 2.64
CA ILE A 759 0.69 -5.66 3.91
C ILE A 759 1.36 -5.02 5.14
N GLY A 760 0.76 -5.27 6.31
CA GLY A 760 1.24 -4.80 7.61
C GLY A 760 2.76 -4.95 7.79
N GLY A 761 3.36 -3.91 8.36
CA GLY A 761 4.82 -3.69 8.42
C GLY A 761 5.32 -2.63 7.42
N SER A 762 4.61 -2.41 6.32
CA SER A 762 4.92 -1.33 5.36
C SER A 762 4.52 0.08 5.84
N SER A 763 3.69 0.17 6.88
CA SER A 763 3.35 1.43 7.53
C SER A 763 4.61 2.19 7.96
N GLY A 764 4.72 3.45 7.55
CA GLY A 764 5.82 4.34 7.90
C GLY A 764 6.87 4.44 6.81
N SER A 765 6.70 3.71 5.70
CA SER A 765 7.59 3.81 4.53
C SER A 765 7.68 5.24 4.03
N SER A 766 8.90 5.74 3.84
CA SER A 766 9.10 7.06 3.23
C SER A 766 8.75 7.00 1.75
N VAL A 767 8.10 8.06 1.25
CA VAL A 767 7.89 8.27 -0.18
C VAL A 767 8.71 9.47 -0.62
N ARG A 768 9.55 9.29 -1.64
CA ARG A 768 10.53 10.28 -2.09
C ARG A 768 10.47 10.47 -3.60
N ASN A 769 10.92 11.62 -4.08
CA ASN A 769 11.17 11.80 -5.51
C ASN A 769 12.62 11.43 -5.90
N GLN A 770 12.93 11.51 -7.20
CA GLN A 770 14.27 11.22 -7.75
C GLN A 770 15.38 12.08 -7.11
N ASP A 771 15.06 13.29 -6.64
CA ASP A 771 16.00 14.22 -5.99
C ASP A 771 16.19 13.93 -4.47
N ASN A 772 15.66 12.81 -3.97
CA ASN A 772 15.67 12.45 -2.53
C ASN A 772 14.87 13.42 -1.66
N ARG A 773 13.87 14.10 -2.24
CA ARG A 773 12.91 14.91 -1.49
C ARG A 773 11.76 14.04 -1.02
N LEU A 774 11.55 14.00 0.28
CA LEU A 774 10.41 13.42 0.95
C LEU A 774 9.14 14.18 0.57
N VAL A 775 8.13 13.44 0.13
CA VAL A 775 6.83 14.00 -0.28
C VAL A 775 5.72 13.62 0.70
N GLY A 776 5.86 12.48 1.36
CA GLY A 776 4.91 11.98 2.35
C GLY A 776 5.35 10.66 2.98
N VAL A 777 4.47 10.12 3.83
CA VAL A 777 4.65 8.84 4.50
C VAL A 777 3.50 7.89 4.16
N HIS A 778 3.82 6.68 3.73
CA HIS A 778 2.83 5.65 3.44
C HIS A 778 2.12 5.24 4.74
N SER A 779 0.80 5.37 4.80
CA SER A 779 0.02 5.23 6.04
C SER A 779 -0.96 4.06 6.03
N THR A 780 -1.60 3.78 4.89
CA THR A 780 -2.69 2.80 4.84
C THR A 780 -2.80 2.20 3.45
N ILE A 781 -3.15 0.92 3.37
CA ILE A 781 -3.45 0.24 2.11
C ILE A 781 -4.95 0.00 1.95
N ILE A 782 -5.43 0.01 0.71
CA ILE A 782 -6.78 -0.42 0.35
C ILE A 782 -6.66 -1.57 -0.66
N LYS A 783 -6.62 -2.80 -0.12
CA LYS A 783 -6.34 -4.03 -0.89
C LYS A 783 -7.25 -4.20 -2.11
N ASP A 784 -8.57 -4.06 -1.94
CA ASP A 784 -9.54 -4.28 -3.01
C ASP A 784 -9.45 -3.22 -4.12
N ALA A 785 -9.07 -2.00 -3.74
CA ALA A 785 -8.86 -0.88 -4.64
C ALA A 785 -7.45 -0.85 -5.26
N ARG A 786 -6.57 -1.74 -4.83
CA ARG A 786 -5.16 -1.84 -5.26
C ARG A 786 -4.42 -0.50 -5.23
N THR A 787 -4.69 0.28 -4.19
CA THR A 787 -4.03 1.56 -3.93
C THR A 787 -3.67 1.69 -2.46
N ASP A 788 -2.91 2.72 -2.14
CA ASP A 788 -2.59 3.14 -0.79
C ASP A 788 -3.04 4.58 -0.52
N PHE A 789 -2.73 5.03 0.70
CA PHE A 789 -2.67 6.43 1.07
C PHE A 789 -1.29 6.77 1.59
N VAL A 790 -0.77 7.88 1.09
CA VAL A 790 0.45 8.52 1.53
C VAL A 790 0.07 9.87 2.12
N ALA A 791 0.28 10.04 3.41
CA ALA A 791 0.08 11.31 4.11
C ALA A 791 1.13 12.33 3.63
N ALA A 792 0.69 13.41 2.99
CA ALA A 792 1.59 14.46 2.52
C ALA A 792 2.13 15.30 3.69
N PHE A 793 3.42 15.63 3.67
CA PHE A 793 4.03 16.47 4.72
C PHE A 793 3.57 17.93 4.68
N ARG A 794 3.05 18.39 3.54
CA ARG A 794 2.70 19.77 3.30
C ARG A 794 1.46 19.89 2.43
N SER A 795 0.64 20.90 2.72
CA SER A 795 -0.50 21.33 1.92
C SER A 795 -0.53 22.86 1.87
N GLU A 796 -0.74 23.42 0.67
CA GLU A 796 -1.03 24.85 0.51
C GLU A 796 -2.50 25.20 0.75
N GLY A 797 -3.33 24.18 1.01
CA GLY A 797 -4.76 24.28 1.23
C GLY A 797 -5.58 24.45 -0.05
N TRP A 798 -6.88 24.17 0.02
CA TRP A 798 -7.80 24.22 -1.12
C TRP A 798 -9.16 24.79 -0.73
N ASP A 799 -9.60 25.81 -1.47
CA ASP A 799 -10.92 26.41 -1.35
C ASP A 799 -11.96 25.60 -2.14
N TYR A 800 -12.89 24.97 -1.41
CA TYR A 800 -14.00 24.19 -1.96
C TYR A 800 -15.21 25.04 -2.36
N LYS A 801 -15.09 26.37 -2.42
CA LYS A 801 -16.17 27.28 -2.89
C LYS A 801 -17.46 27.16 -2.07
N GLY A 802 -17.33 26.77 -0.80
CA GLY A 802 -18.46 26.54 0.08
C GLY A 802 -19.23 25.25 -0.19
N ALA A 803 -18.79 24.37 -1.11
CA ALA A 803 -19.43 23.08 -1.37
C ALA A 803 -19.53 22.23 -0.09
N TYR A 804 -18.56 22.35 0.82
CA TYR A 804 -18.54 21.68 2.13
C TYR A 804 -18.81 22.65 3.30
N GLY A 805 -19.54 23.74 3.05
CA GLY A 805 -19.81 24.76 4.05
C GLY A 805 -18.55 25.54 4.41
N GLN A 806 -18.20 25.57 5.70
CA GLN A 806 -16.99 26.26 6.18
C GLN A 806 -15.71 25.43 6.00
N TYR A 807 -15.84 24.14 5.71
CA TYR A 807 -14.69 23.26 5.57
C TYR A 807 -13.91 23.53 4.29
N ASN A 808 -12.60 23.66 4.43
CA ASN A 808 -11.61 23.71 3.37
C ASN A 808 -10.45 22.79 3.72
N LEU A 809 -9.69 22.34 2.71
CA LEU A 809 -8.41 21.69 3.00
C LEU A 809 -7.46 22.74 3.56
N GLU A 810 -6.94 22.47 4.75
CA GLU A 810 -6.11 23.42 5.49
C GLU A 810 -4.68 23.51 4.95
N GLN A 811 -4.08 24.67 5.18
CA GLN A 811 -2.67 24.93 4.90
C GLN A 811 -1.81 24.44 6.09
N TYR A 812 -0.81 23.59 5.83
CA TYR A 812 0.07 23.06 6.88
C TYR A 812 1.42 22.62 6.32
N ASP A 813 2.44 22.60 7.19
CA ASP A 813 3.72 21.93 6.98
C ASP A 813 4.14 21.19 8.25
N LEU A 814 4.15 19.86 8.22
CA LEU A 814 4.39 19.04 9.41
C LEU A 814 5.83 19.12 9.92
N ILE A 815 6.77 19.63 9.11
CA ILE A 815 8.19 19.72 9.45
C ILE A 815 8.53 21.12 9.95
N TYR A 816 8.27 22.14 9.13
CA TYR A 816 8.68 23.53 9.39
C TYR A 816 7.57 24.38 10.05
N GLY A 817 6.31 23.98 9.90
CA GLY A 817 5.13 24.72 10.36
C GLY A 817 4.79 25.93 9.50
N GLY A 818 3.94 26.82 10.03
CA GLY A 818 3.65 28.13 9.44
C GLY A 818 2.36 28.22 8.62
N GLY A 819 1.57 27.15 8.57
CA GLY A 819 0.21 27.21 8.01
C GLY A 819 -0.72 28.10 8.83
N LYS A 820 -1.72 28.70 8.17
CA LYS A 820 -2.64 29.69 8.77
C LYS A 820 -3.22 29.28 10.12
N ASN A 821 -3.79 28.08 10.15
CA ASN A 821 -4.49 27.51 11.29
C ASN A 821 -3.64 26.43 11.98
N GLN A 822 -2.35 26.34 11.70
CA GLN A 822 -1.48 25.29 12.23
C GLN A 822 -0.86 25.71 13.57
N LYS A 823 -1.01 24.87 14.61
CA LYS A 823 -0.44 25.12 15.94
C LYS A 823 0.78 24.26 16.29
N THR A 824 0.98 23.10 15.65
CA THR A 824 2.15 22.23 15.91
C THR A 824 2.83 21.73 14.64
N SER A 825 4.13 21.46 14.75
CA SER A 825 5.03 20.89 13.74
C SER A 825 6.25 20.25 14.42
N TYR A 826 7.03 19.45 13.69
CA TYR A 826 8.27 18.87 14.22
C TYR A 826 9.24 19.94 14.76
N ARG A 827 9.47 21.03 14.02
CA ARG A 827 10.27 22.17 14.48
C ARG A 827 9.78 22.73 15.82
N GLN A 828 8.49 22.99 15.94
CA GLN A 828 7.88 23.54 17.17
C GLN A 828 7.99 22.54 18.34
N ALA A 829 7.93 21.23 18.06
CA ALA A 829 8.11 20.21 19.07
C ALA A 829 9.55 20.16 19.60
N LEU A 830 10.55 20.29 18.72
CA LEU A 830 11.96 20.43 19.12
C LEU A 830 12.18 21.71 19.93
N GLU A 831 11.67 22.85 19.45
CA GLU A 831 11.73 24.15 20.14
C GLU A 831 11.15 24.04 21.56
N LYS A 832 9.99 23.40 21.73
CA LYS A 832 9.37 23.17 23.03
C LYS A 832 10.22 22.27 23.94
N LYS A 833 10.75 21.15 23.44
CA LYS A 833 11.51 20.19 24.25
C LYS A 833 12.88 20.73 24.66
N TYR A 834 13.55 21.46 23.77
CA TYR A 834 14.93 21.92 23.94
C TYR A 834 15.06 23.41 24.23
N LYS A 835 13.98 24.08 24.63
CA LYS A 835 13.97 25.52 24.98
C LYS A 835 15.06 25.93 25.98
N ASP A 836 15.46 25.02 26.87
CA ASP A 836 16.45 25.27 27.92
C ASP A 836 17.89 24.92 27.47
N GLN A 837 18.06 24.34 26.26
CA GLN A 837 19.34 24.06 25.65
C GLN A 837 19.72 25.18 24.68
N SER A 838 20.60 26.08 25.14
CA SER A 838 21.10 27.19 24.32
C SER A 838 21.76 26.68 23.04
N GLY A 839 21.33 27.20 21.89
CA GLY A 839 21.93 26.89 20.59
C GLY A 839 21.62 25.50 20.05
N PHE A 840 20.54 24.84 20.50
CA PHE A 840 20.12 23.54 19.96
C PHE A 840 19.95 23.58 18.43
N LYS A 841 20.64 22.67 17.75
CA LYS A 841 20.69 22.58 16.28
C LYS A 841 20.59 21.13 15.85
N THR A 842 19.96 20.93 14.71
CA THR A 842 19.89 19.63 14.04
C THR A 842 20.36 19.76 12.60
N GLN A 843 20.44 18.65 11.88
CA GLN A 843 20.80 18.66 10.47
C GLN A 843 19.77 19.43 9.63
N LEU A 844 18.47 19.29 9.91
CA LEU A 844 17.42 20.04 9.22
C LEU A 844 17.32 21.50 9.66
N PHE A 845 17.72 21.80 10.90
CA PHE A 845 17.67 23.12 11.51
C PHE A 845 19.08 23.60 11.91
N PRO A 846 19.99 23.82 10.94
CA PRO A 846 21.40 24.13 11.24
C PRO A 846 21.58 25.52 11.87
N ASN A 847 20.63 26.42 11.67
CA ASN A 847 20.64 27.78 12.23
C ASN A 847 19.92 27.86 13.58
N GLY A 848 19.16 26.83 13.97
CA GLY A 848 18.30 26.83 15.14
C GLY A 848 16.87 26.44 14.78
N VAL A 849 16.08 26.13 15.80
CA VAL A 849 14.68 25.68 15.67
C VAL A 849 13.67 26.83 15.79
N SER A 850 14.13 28.10 15.80
CA SER A 850 13.25 29.27 15.85
C SER A 850 12.42 29.41 14.58
N LYS A 851 11.28 30.10 14.67
CA LYS A 851 10.46 30.45 13.51
C LYS A 851 11.23 31.30 12.49
N ASP A 852 12.14 32.15 12.95
CA ASP A 852 12.91 33.06 12.09
C ASP A 852 13.97 32.32 11.25
N ASP A 853 14.35 31.11 11.68
CA ASP A 853 15.34 30.25 11.01
C ASP A 853 14.75 29.35 9.92
N VAL A 854 13.43 29.40 9.70
CA VAL A 854 12.76 28.61 8.65
C VAL A 854 13.24 29.09 7.26
N PRO A 855 13.73 28.20 6.38
CA PRO A 855 14.16 28.58 5.03
C PRO A 855 13.02 29.17 4.20
N GLU A 856 13.34 30.13 3.34
CA GLU A 856 12.35 30.93 2.61
C GLU A 856 11.45 30.08 1.71
N GLU A 857 11.98 29.00 1.13
CA GLU A 857 11.23 28.06 0.31
C GLU A 857 10.13 27.29 1.07
N PHE A 858 10.24 27.15 2.39
CA PHE A 858 9.24 26.47 3.23
C PHE A 858 8.23 27.43 3.86
N LYS A 859 8.45 28.75 3.76
CA LYS A 859 7.47 29.74 4.23
C LYS A 859 6.29 29.84 3.27
N PHE A 860 5.08 29.92 3.82
CA PHE A 860 3.89 30.20 3.02
C PHE A 860 3.87 31.68 2.61
N LYS A 861 4.05 31.94 1.30
CA LYS A 861 4.05 33.30 0.73
C LYS A 861 2.70 34.00 0.83
N THR A 862 1.62 33.22 0.85
CA THR A 862 0.25 33.70 1.02
C THR A 862 -0.51 32.75 1.94
N GLN A 863 -1.41 33.33 2.72
CA GLN A 863 -2.37 32.60 3.55
C GLN A 863 -3.70 32.35 2.80
N GLU A 864 -3.77 32.76 1.53
CA GLU A 864 -4.86 32.39 0.62
C GLU A 864 -4.73 30.93 0.20
N LEU A 865 -5.83 30.19 0.30
CA LEU A 865 -5.91 28.82 -0.18
C LEU A 865 -5.84 28.79 -1.71
N LEU A 866 -5.39 27.67 -2.27
CA LEU A 866 -5.50 27.42 -3.70
C LEU A 866 -6.99 27.44 -4.11
N ASN A 867 -7.24 27.72 -5.39
CA ASN A 867 -8.58 27.85 -5.96
C ASN A 867 -9.39 29.06 -5.46
N SER A 868 -8.87 29.93 -4.58
CA SER A 868 -9.62 31.05 -3.99
C SER A 868 -10.09 32.14 -4.95
N LYS A 869 -9.38 32.39 -6.05
CA LYS A 869 -9.76 33.40 -7.06
C LYS A 869 -10.71 32.80 -8.10
N THR A 870 -11.88 33.41 -8.28
CA THR A 870 -12.67 33.22 -9.50
C THR A 870 -11.78 33.61 -10.68
N SER A 871 -11.69 32.74 -11.70
CA SER A 871 -11.16 33.16 -13.00
C SER A 871 -11.98 34.36 -13.45
N GLU A 872 -11.34 35.51 -13.62
CA GLU A 872 -11.90 36.62 -14.40
C GLU A 872 -11.97 36.24 -15.88
#